data_AF-A0AAD9LU07-F1
#
_entry.id   AF-A0AAD9LU07-F1
#
_cell.length_a   1.000
_cell.length_b   1.000
_cell.length_c   1.000
_cell.angle_alpha   90.00
_cell.angle_beta   90.00
_cell.angle_gamma   90.00
#
_symmetry.space_group_name_H-M   'P 1'
#
loop_
_entity.id
_entity.type
_entity.pdbx_description
1 polymer ?
#
loop_
_entity_poly.entity_id
_entity_poly.type
_entity_poly.pdbx_seq_one_letter_code
_entity_poly.pdbx_strand_id
1 'polypeptide(L)'
;MAEAPQSVPSLAALCVARLALGAPQRALLSILRRLPEELVLTLLADMIASKTLTDDRLAAFFMISRRVLNLSGCCSIRNSILRQIPFRCPELRCLDLSNCPQVTNTVIRAVLQGCSNLQTLQLDGCRHITDAAFQPDHSPFYALLACTSLKTVSFARCSQLTKDLVLFLVKACRSLTDINFSRCKRIHDDAIHLLLRSTTDLQRLNLSFMDISDKAFTTEPSDQRNGFYAMGRALRAIDLTQSNITDVTLFALAKHCPHLEEVKLSCCNEITDVGVEALVRSCRRLRALDLTNCALITDRGVGVIGAYGQQLEYLNLSWCMNITDKSVVDVARGCEHLQEVLLVWCTQLTDASIDAFLPCEDSTLEFTARAKNLKLNFSGCKGISTARIEDARKNGLDIVTGLAIETFLTGVPTSSINMSWRRFDLNVKGVEGIQERTIGGGVVTLVSCVVVAFLLLSEFSVWWTVSVTHRMHVDTEPDFPINIEVDVSFLHEACKEVALDVSDSKGHKEVLLKKDIQEEPFGENGCRLFGTVQVQKVAGDLSFAHEGSLTVFSFFDFLNFNSSHVINHLRFGPQIPDMETPLIDVHKILTNNLATYKYFVSVVPSRYVYLNGRSVTTFQYSVTEHETSSRGPNGQVSFPGVIFSYEFAPIAVEYIESKPSILHFLTSTSAIVGGVFAVARMIDGAIYSVSKKVD
;
A
#
# COMPACT_ATOMS: atom_id res chain seq x y z
N MET A 1 -24.13 -17.08 38.38
CA MET A 1 -25.46 -17.30 37.79
C MET A 1 -25.28 -17.41 36.30
N ALA A 2 -25.77 -18.52 35.76
CA ALA A 2 -26.15 -18.74 34.36
C ALA A 2 -25.14 -18.33 33.28
N GLU A 3 -24.48 -19.35 32.72
CA GLU A 3 -24.29 -19.39 31.27
C GLU A 3 -25.59 -18.90 30.61
N ALA A 4 -25.53 -17.74 29.97
CA ALA A 4 -26.55 -17.39 29.00
C ALA A 4 -26.46 -18.46 27.90
N PRO A 5 -27.59 -19.11 27.57
CA PRO A 5 -27.58 -20.34 26.79
C PRO A 5 -26.95 -20.07 25.43
N GLN A 6 -25.99 -20.91 25.05
CA GLN A 6 -25.60 -21.04 23.65
C GLN A 6 -26.90 -21.17 22.85
N SER A 7 -27.22 -20.15 22.05
CA SER A 7 -28.42 -20.14 21.23
C SER A 7 -28.30 -21.33 20.29
N VAL A 8 -29.03 -22.39 20.60
CA VAL A 8 -29.21 -23.54 19.71
C VAL A 8 -29.57 -22.94 18.33
N PRO A 9 -28.81 -23.26 17.27
CA PRO A 9 -29.14 -22.74 15.95
C PRO A 9 -30.60 -23.08 15.68
N SER A 10 -31.39 -22.06 15.33
CA SER A 10 -32.82 -22.25 15.13
C SER A 10 -33.06 -23.41 14.15
N LEU A 11 -34.17 -24.14 14.31
CA LEU A 11 -34.53 -25.21 13.38
C LEU A 11 -34.48 -24.71 11.92
N ALA A 12 -34.79 -23.42 11.70
CA ALA A 12 -34.64 -22.74 10.43
C ALA A 12 -33.18 -22.69 9.93
N ALA A 13 -32.20 -22.34 10.77
CA ALA A 13 -30.77 -22.34 10.41
C ALA A 13 -30.26 -23.75 10.05
N LEU A 14 -30.70 -24.77 10.79
CA LEU A 14 -30.38 -26.17 10.50
C LEU A 14 -31.02 -26.66 9.18
N CYS A 15 -32.26 -26.24 8.90
CA CYS A 15 -32.93 -26.52 7.63
C CYS A 15 -32.27 -25.78 6.46
N VAL A 16 -31.85 -24.51 6.66
CA VAL A 16 -31.14 -23.67 5.68
C VAL A 16 -29.78 -24.28 5.33
N ALA A 17 -29.01 -24.73 6.32
CA ALA A 17 -27.73 -25.42 6.10
C ALA A 17 -27.91 -26.73 5.30
N ARG A 18 -28.98 -27.50 5.56
CA ARG A 18 -29.30 -28.69 4.75
C ARG A 18 -29.77 -28.35 3.33
N LEU A 19 -30.47 -27.24 3.13
CA LEU A 19 -30.88 -26.77 1.81
C LEU A 19 -29.69 -26.32 0.95
N ALA A 20 -28.70 -25.66 1.56
CA ALA A 20 -27.44 -25.26 0.91
C ALA A 20 -26.66 -26.46 0.32
N LEU A 21 -26.65 -27.59 1.05
CA LEU A 21 -25.80 -28.74 0.73
C LEU A 21 -26.32 -29.63 -0.42
N GLY A 22 -27.61 -29.57 -0.81
CA GLY A 22 -28.17 -30.63 -1.68
C GLY A 22 -29.32 -30.31 -2.63
N ALA A 23 -29.89 -29.10 -2.64
CA ALA A 23 -31.05 -28.83 -3.51
C ALA A 23 -30.64 -28.65 -5.00
N PRO A 24 -31.38 -29.25 -5.96
CA PRO A 24 -31.23 -28.95 -7.39
C PRO A 24 -31.77 -27.54 -7.71
N GLN A 25 -31.22 -26.87 -8.72
CA GLN A 25 -31.47 -25.45 -9.06
C GLN A 25 -32.97 -25.08 -9.11
N ARG A 26 -33.82 -25.93 -9.70
CA ARG A 26 -35.28 -25.69 -9.80
C ARG A 26 -35.97 -25.69 -8.43
N ALA A 27 -35.54 -26.55 -7.52
CA ALA A 27 -36.06 -26.59 -6.15
C ALA A 27 -35.51 -25.42 -5.33
N LEU A 28 -34.26 -25.03 -5.53
CA LEU A 28 -33.67 -23.86 -4.87
C LEU A 28 -34.44 -22.58 -5.20
N LEU A 29 -34.81 -22.38 -6.47
CA LEU A 29 -35.56 -21.21 -6.92
C LEU A 29 -36.98 -21.13 -6.34
N SER A 30 -37.67 -22.27 -6.16
CA SER A 30 -39.00 -22.30 -5.55
C SER A 30 -38.95 -22.06 -4.03
N ILE A 31 -37.90 -22.54 -3.37
CA ILE A 31 -37.65 -22.35 -1.94
C ILE A 31 -37.29 -20.90 -1.64
N LEU A 32 -36.32 -20.34 -2.38
CA LEU A 32 -35.87 -18.96 -2.19
C LEU A 32 -37.02 -17.94 -2.36
N ARG A 33 -38.00 -18.20 -3.23
CA ARG A 33 -39.18 -17.31 -3.42
C ARG A 33 -40.10 -17.25 -2.20
N ARG A 34 -40.07 -18.27 -1.34
CA ARG A 34 -40.93 -18.38 -0.15
C ARG A 34 -40.23 -17.92 1.13
N LEU A 35 -38.92 -17.68 1.07
CA LEU A 35 -38.13 -17.27 2.22
C LEU A 35 -38.08 -15.74 2.35
N PRO A 36 -38.07 -15.22 3.59
CA PRO A 36 -37.73 -13.82 3.87
C PRO A 36 -36.33 -13.46 3.35
N GLU A 37 -36.12 -12.19 3.00
CA GLU A 37 -34.85 -11.68 2.44
C GLU A 37 -33.65 -11.94 3.38
N GLU A 38 -33.83 -11.79 4.69
CA GLU A 38 -32.80 -12.08 5.69
C GLU A 38 -32.32 -13.53 5.63
N LEU A 39 -33.26 -14.49 5.57
CA LEU A 39 -32.93 -15.91 5.49
C LEU A 39 -32.30 -16.30 4.13
N VAL A 40 -32.63 -15.58 3.06
CA VAL A 40 -32.00 -15.75 1.75
C VAL A 40 -30.54 -15.28 1.79
N LEU A 41 -30.26 -14.15 2.46
CA LEU A 41 -28.90 -13.64 2.64
C LEU A 41 -28.06 -14.56 3.54
N THR A 42 -28.62 -15.08 4.63
CA THR A 42 -27.90 -16.05 5.48
C THR A 42 -27.62 -17.36 4.73
N LEU A 43 -28.58 -17.84 3.94
CA LEU A 43 -28.38 -19.02 3.09
C LEU A 43 -27.26 -18.79 2.07
N LEU A 44 -27.21 -17.61 1.44
CA LEU A 44 -26.14 -17.24 0.52
C LEU A 44 -24.79 -17.21 1.24
N ALA A 45 -24.70 -16.57 2.41
CA ALA A 45 -23.49 -16.53 3.23
C ALA A 45 -23.01 -17.94 3.63
N ASP A 46 -23.91 -18.82 4.06
CA ASP A 46 -23.59 -20.22 4.39
C ASP A 46 -23.09 -21.00 3.16
N MET A 47 -23.67 -20.77 1.99
CA MET A 47 -23.22 -21.38 0.74
C MET A 47 -21.82 -20.91 0.32
N ILE A 48 -21.48 -19.65 0.61
CA ILE A 48 -20.14 -19.10 0.36
C ILE A 48 -19.13 -19.68 1.35
N ALA A 49 -19.46 -19.68 2.66
CA ALA A 49 -18.61 -20.23 3.70
C ALA A 49 -18.32 -21.73 3.50
N SER A 50 -19.32 -22.49 3.05
CA SER A 50 -19.19 -23.91 2.70
C SER A 50 -18.56 -24.16 1.31
N LYS A 51 -18.25 -23.10 0.54
CA LYS A 51 -17.72 -23.17 -0.85
C LYS A 51 -18.60 -23.98 -1.82
N THR A 52 -19.90 -24.08 -1.55
CA THR A 52 -20.87 -24.84 -2.37
C THR A 52 -21.61 -23.98 -3.41
N LEU A 53 -21.29 -22.70 -3.47
CA LEU A 53 -21.88 -21.75 -4.41
C LEU A 53 -21.26 -21.92 -5.81
N THR A 54 -22.07 -22.38 -6.76
CA THR A 54 -21.75 -22.47 -8.19
C THR A 54 -22.50 -21.38 -8.98
N ASP A 55 -22.06 -21.08 -10.20
CA ASP A 55 -22.69 -20.04 -11.03
C ASP A 55 -24.19 -20.26 -11.26
N ASP A 56 -24.62 -21.51 -11.48
CA ASP A 56 -26.03 -21.85 -11.71
C ASP A 56 -26.89 -21.61 -10.47
N ARG A 57 -26.30 -21.86 -9.29
CA ARG A 57 -26.96 -21.59 -8.01
C ARG A 57 -27.02 -20.09 -7.75
N LEU A 58 -25.95 -19.35 -8.02
CA LEU A 58 -25.93 -17.88 -7.91
C LEU A 58 -27.00 -17.22 -8.80
N ALA A 59 -27.20 -17.71 -10.02
CA ALA A 59 -28.21 -17.20 -10.94
C ALA A 59 -29.64 -17.24 -10.35
N ALA A 60 -29.93 -18.20 -9.45
CA ALA A 60 -31.20 -18.28 -8.74
C ALA A 60 -31.38 -17.15 -7.72
N PHE A 61 -30.30 -16.70 -7.07
CA PHE A 61 -30.33 -15.59 -6.11
C PHE A 61 -30.59 -14.24 -6.78
N PHE A 62 -30.08 -14.02 -8.00
CA PHE A 62 -30.35 -12.80 -8.76
C PHE A 62 -31.83 -12.60 -9.10
N MET A 63 -32.64 -13.67 -9.12
CA MET A 63 -34.07 -13.55 -9.41
C MET A 63 -34.90 -13.10 -8.20
N ILE A 64 -34.32 -13.13 -7.00
CA ILE A 64 -35.06 -13.07 -5.72
C ILE A 64 -34.51 -11.95 -4.85
N SER A 65 -33.18 -11.82 -4.73
CA SER A 65 -32.58 -10.63 -4.12
C SER A 65 -32.55 -9.48 -5.14
N ARG A 66 -33.29 -8.41 -4.83
CA ARG A 66 -33.41 -7.25 -5.71
C ARG A 66 -32.67 -6.01 -5.20
N ARG A 67 -32.37 -5.93 -3.90
CA ARG A 67 -31.84 -4.71 -3.26
C ARG A 67 -30.49 -4.91 -2.57
N VAL A 68 -30.22 -6.08 -2.01
CA VAL A 68 -28.98 -6.36 -1.27
C VAL A 68 -28.33 -7.64 -1.77
N LEU A 69 -27.11 -7.56 -2.29
CA LEU A 69 -26.36 -8.72 -2.75
C LEU A 69 -25.01 -8.75 -2.06
N ASN A 70 -24.82 -9.71 -1.15
CA ASN A 70 -23.54 -9.95 -0.51
C ASN A 70 -22.90 -11.23 -1.08
N LEU A 71 -21.76 -11.06 -1.75
CA LEU A 71 -20.94 -12.13 -2.29
C LEU A 71 -19.52 -12.07 -1.73
N SER A 72 -19.31 -11.51 -0.54
CA SER A 72 -18.00 -11.40 0.06
C SER A 72 -17.32 -12.77 0.24
N GLY A 73 -16.03 -12.87 -0.08
CA GLY A 73 -15.24 -14.10 0.02
C GLY A 73 -15.55 -15.16 -1.04
N CYS A 74 -16.39 -14.85 -2.03
CA CYS A 74 -16.64 -15.74 -3.16
C CYS A 74 -15.37 -15.87 -4.01
N CYS A 75 -14.84 -17.09 -4.18
CA CYS A 75 -13.68 -17.35 -5.06
C CYS A 75 -13.99 -18.24 -6.26
N SER A 76 -15.09 -19.01 -6.23
CA SER A 76 -15.42 -20.03 -7.24
C SER A 76 -16.31 -19.55 -8.39
N ILE A 77 -16.68 -18.26 -8.41
CA ILE A 77 -17.69 -17.71 -9.32
C ILE A 77 -17.00 -17.09 -10.54
N ARG A 78 -17.54 -17.31 -11.76
CA ARG A 78 -16.97 -16.69 -12.98
C ARG A 78 -17.36 -15.22 -13.15
N ASN A 79 -16.50 -14.44 -13.80
CA ASN A 79 -16.80 -13.04 -14.15
C ASN A 79 -17.99 -12.88 -15.09
N SER A 80 -18.28 -13.90 -15.92
CA SER A 80 -19.42 -13.87 -16.85
C SER A 80 -20.76 -13.79 -16.14
N ILE A 81 -20.93 -14.48 -14.99
CA ILE A 81 -22.17 -14.43 -14.22
C ILE A 81 -22.26 -13.11 -13.42
N LEU A 82 -21.15 -12.59 -12.90
CA LEU A 82 -21.14 -11.29 -12.21
C LEU A 82 -21.49 -10.13 -13.15
N ARG A 83 -21.09 -10.19 -14.43
CA ARG A 83 -21.52 -9.22 -15.46
C ARG A 83 -23.02 -9.25 -15.75
N GLN A 84 -23.75 -10.29 -15.31
CA GLN A 84 -25.21 -10.35 -15.46
C GLN A 84 -25.96 -9.62 -14.34
N ILE A 85 -25.30 -9.24 -13.25
CA ILE A 85 -25.91 -8.50 -12.12
C ILE A 85 -26.73 -7.29 -12.60
N PRO A 86 -26.23 -6.41 -13.49
CA PRO A 86 -26.97 -5.21 -13.87
C PRO A 86 -28.26 -5.54 -14.64
N PHE A 87 -28.28 -6.63 -15.40
CA PHE A 87 -29.44 -7.06 -16.19
C PHE A 87 -30.49 -7.83 -15.37
N ARG A 88 -30.06 -8.46 -14.27
CA ARG A 88 -30.91 -9.34 -13.44
C ARG A 88 -31.39 -8.64 -12.17
N CYS A 89 -30.60 -7.68 -11.66
CA CYS A 89 -30.84 -6.92 -10.45
C CYS A 89 -30.65 -5.39 -10.70
N PRO A 90 -31.48 -4.74 -11.54
CA PRO A 90 -31.32 -3.31 -11.84
C PRO A 90 -31.61 -2.39 -10.62
N GLU A 91 -32.44 -2.85 -9.68
CA GLU A 91 -32.86 -2.11 -8.47
C GLU A 91 -31.89 -2.27 -7.28
N LEU A 92 -30.68 -2.76 -7.54
CA LEU A 92 -29.71 -3.07 -6.49
C LEU A 92 -29.28 -1.80 -5.76
N ARG A 93 -29.31 -1.85 -4.42
CA ARG A 93 -28.92 -0.76 -3.52
C ARG A 93 -27.63 -1.04 -2.77
N CYS A 94 -27.36 -2.28 -2.41
CA CYS A 94 -26.15 -2.68 -1.72
C CYS A 94 -25.51 -3.85 -2.46
N LEU A 95 -24.24 -3.69 -2.82
CA LEU A 95 -23.41 -4.73 -3.39
C LEU A 95 -22.11 -4.87 -2.60
N ASP A 96 -21.88 -6.06 -2.07
CA ASP A 96 -20.63 -6.42 -1.42
C ASP A 96 -19.94 -7.54 -2.23
N LEU A 97 -18.77 -7.20 -2.78
CA LEU A 97 -17.87 -8.10 -3.50
C LEU A 97 -16.51 -8.21 -2.80
N SER A 98 -16.44 -7.93 -1.50
CA SER A 98 -15.20 -7.92 -0.73
C SER A 98 -14.50 -9.29 -0.76
N ASN A 99 -13.17 -9.31 -0.80
CA ASN A 99 -12.32 -10.50 -0.84
C ASN A 99 -12.64 -11.45 -2.01
N CYS A 100 -13.14 -10.93 -3.13
CA CYS A 100 -13.38 -11.68 -4.37
C CYS A 100 -12.23 -11.45 -5.37
N PRO A 101 -11.18 -12.30 -5.41
CA PRO A 101 -10.02 -12.07 -6.27
C PRO A 101 -10.34 -12.11 -7.76
N GLN A 102 -11.43 -12.78 -8.17
CA GLN A 102 -11.85 -12.86 -9.57
C GLN A 102 -12.39 -11.53 -10.12
N VAL A 103 -12.81 -10.59 -9.26
CA VAL A 103 -13.49 -9.36 -9.69
C VAL A 103 -12.54 -8.48 -10.48
N THR A 104 -12.94 -8.12 -11.69
CA THR A 104 -12.17 -7.28 -12.62
C THR A 104 -12.83 -5.93 -12.81
N ASN A 105 -12.05 -4.95 -13.31
CA ASN A 105 -12.52 -3.61 -13.66
C ASN A 105 -13.82 -3.61 -14.49
N THR A 106 -13.92 -4.56 -15.42
CA THR A 106 -15.06 -4.69 -16.32
C THR A 106 -16.38 -5.08 -15.64
N VAL A 107 -16.31 -5.87 -14.55
CA VAL A 107 -17.48 -6.25 -13.76
C VAL A 107 -18.00 -5.03 -13.02
N ILE A 108 -17.11 -4.30 -12.34
CA ILE A 108 -17.45 -3.09 -11.58
C ILE A 108 -18.02 -2.03 -12.51
N ARG A 109 -17.38 -1.81 -13.66
CA ARG A 109 -17.90 -0.88 -14.68
C ARG A 109 -19.31 -1.26 -15.13
N ALA A 110 -19.57 -2.54 -15.42
CA ALA A 110 -20.89 -3.00 -15.83
C ALA A 110 -21.95 -2.76 -14.73
N VAL A 111 -21.61 -3.03 -13.46
CA VAL A 111 -22.47 -2.73 -12.31
C VAL A 111 -22.76 -1.24 -12.20
N LEU A 112 -21.72 -0.40 -12.25
CA LEU A 112 -21.87 1.04 -12.14
C LEU A 112 -22.65 1.66 -13.32
N GLN A 113 -22.64 1.01 -14.49
CA GLN A 113 -23.43 1.43 -15.65
C GLN A 113 -24.91 1.03 -15.55
N GLY A 114 -25.22 -0.17 -15.05
CA GLY A 114 -26.60 -0.69 -15.08
C GLY A 114 -27.39 -0.61 -13.77
N CYS A 115 -26.75 -0.51 -12.61
CA CYS A 115 -27.42 -0.41 -11.30
C CYS A 115 -27.54 1.05 -10.84
N SER A 116 -28.48 1.81 -11.40
CA SER A 116 -28.61 3.27 -11.14
C SER A 116 -29.03 3.65 -9.72
N ASN A 117 -29.56 2.69 -8.94
CA ASN A 117 -30.04 2.92 -7.57
C ASN A 117 -29.03 2.46 -6.49
N LEU A 118 -27.78 2.17 -6.87
CA LEU A 118 -26.77 1.65 -5.98
C LEU A 118 -26.34 2.72 -4.96
N GLN A 119 -26.44 2.38 -3.67
CA GLN A 119 -26.12 3.26 -2.54
C GLN A 119 -24.85 2.80 -1.81
N THR A 120 -24.64 1.49 -1.72
CA THR A 120 -23.49 0.89 -1.03
C THR A 120 -22.72 -0.01 -1.98
N LEU A 121 -21.41 0.23 -2.08
CA LEU A 121 -20.49 -0.58 -2.86
C LEU A 121 -19.27 -0.93 -2.01
N GLN A 122 -19.06 -2.23 -1.73
CA GLN A 122 -17.91 -2.72 -0.97
C GLN A 122 -17.04 -3.61 -1.85
N LEU A 123 -15.77 -3.25 -1.99
CA LEU A 123 -14.78 -3.92 -2.84
C LEU A 123 -13.50 -4.26 -2.07
N ASP A 124 -13.60 -4.43 -0.75
CA ASP A 124 -12.42 -4.58 0.10
C ASP A 124 -11.58 -5.80 -0.31
N GLY A 125 -10.26 -5.69 -0.36
CA GLY A 125 -9.37 -6.80 -0.69
C GLY A 125 -9.38 -7.22 -2.17
N CYS A 126 -10.10 -6.53 -3.05
CA CYS A 126 -10.09 -6.78 -4.49
C CYS A 126 -8.82 -6.20 -5.14
N ARG A 127 -7.75 -7.00 -5.18
CA ARG A 127 -6.40 -6.58 -5.60
C ARG A 127 -6.25 -6.24 -7.08
N HIS A 128 -7.17 -6.70 -7.94
CA HIS A 128 -7.11 -6.50 -9.40
C HIS A 128 -7.90 -5.27 -9.88
N ILE A 129 -8.48 -4.51 -8.95
CA ILE A 129 -9.25 -3.30 -9.28
C ILE A 129 -8.31 -2.10 -9.36
N THR A 130 -8.38 -1.38 -10.46
CA THR A 130 -7.65 -0.13 -10.71
C THR A 130 -8.62 1.02 -10.99
N ASP A 131 -8.12 2.26 -11.05
CA ASP A 131 -8.95 3.45 -11.31
C ASP A 131 -9.77 3.35 -12.62
N ALA A 132 -9.27 2.62 -13.61
CA ALA A 132 -9.98 2.33 -14.87
C ALA A 132 -11.37 1.66 -14.69
N ALA A 133 -11.61 0.98 -13.56
CA ALA A 133 -12.93 0.39 -13.25
C ALA A 133 -14.04 1.44 -13.16
N PHE A 134 -13.69 2.66 -12.77
CA PHE A 134 -14.61 3.76 -12.53
C PHE A 134 -14.70 4.72 -13.72
N GLN A 135 -13.84 4.56 -14.72
CA GLN A 135 -13.85 5.37 -15.94
C GLN A 135 -14.73 4.72 -17.03
N PRO A 136 -15.56 5.48 -17.77
CA PRO A 136 -16.30 4.97 -18.92
C PRO A 136 -15.39 4.72 -20.14
N ASP A 137 -15.77 3.78 -21.00
CA ASP A 137 -15.00 3.39 -22.21
C ASP A 137 -14.91 4.48 -23.30
N HIS A 138 -15.79 5.49 -23.26
CA HIS A 138 -15.94 6.45 -24.37
C HIS A 138 -15.63 7.91 -24.03
N SER A 139 -15.39 8.25 -22.75
CA SER A 139 -14.91 9.58 -22.36
C SER A 139 -14.64 9.66 -20.85
N PRO A 140 -13.49 10.24 -20.42
CA PRO A 140 -13.19 10.46 -19.00
C PRO A 140 -14.07 11.54 -18.34
N PHE A 141 -14.92 12.24 -19.12
CA PHE A 141 -15.74 13.35 -18.65
C PHE A 141 -17.19 12.97 -18.28
N TYR A 142 -17.62 11.73 -18.55
CA TYR A 142 -18.96 11.27 -18.17
C TYR A 142 -18.93 10.49 -16.86
N ALA A 143 -19.76 10.89 -15.90
CA ALA A 143 -19.97 10.12 -14.67
C ALA A 143 -20.89 8.91 -14.96
N LEU A 144 -20.60 7.77 -14.33
CA LEU A 144 -21.46 6.59 -14.37
C LEU A 144 -22.74 6.86 -13.57
N LEU A 145 -23.89 6.38 -14.04
CA LEU A 145 -25.20 6.66 -13.45
C LEU A 145 -25.28 6.25 -11.97
N ALA A 146 -24.78 5.06 -11.62
CA ALA A 146 -24.76 4.55 -10.24
C ALA A 146 -23.95 5.44 -9.29
N CYS A 147 -22.93 6.14 -9.79
CA CYS A 147 -22.06 6.97 -8.96
C CYS A 147 -22.80 8.17 -8.35
N THR A 148 -23.91 8.61 -8.96
CA THR A 148 -24.69 9.74 -8.45
C THR A 148 -25.50 9.39 -7.19
N SER A 149 -25.85 8.12 -7.00
CA SER A 149 -26.64 7.62 -5.86
C SER A 149 -25.81 7.00 -4.75
N LEU A 150 -24.50 6.77 -4.97
CA LEU A 150 -23.61 6.16 -3.97
C LEU A 150 -23.48 7.05 -2.73
N LYS A 151 -23.64 6.41 -1.58
CA LYS A 151 -23.50 6.99 -0.24
C LYS A 151 -22.33 6.37 0.51
N THR A 152 -22.17 5.06 0.41
CA THR A 152 -21.17 4.30 1.14
C THR A 152 -20.27 3.56 0.16
N VAL A 153 -18.97 3.80 0.23
CA VAL A 153 -17.97 3.08 -0.57
C VAL A 153 -16.85 2.56 0.32
N SER A 154 -16.46 1.32 0.08
CA SER A 154 -15.34 0.69 0.77
C SER A 154 -14.37 0.08 -0.23
N PHE A 155 -13.11 0.52 -0.15
CA PHE A 155 -12.01 0.10 -1.01
C PHE A 155 -10.82 -0.38 -0.17
N ALA A 156 -11.06 -0.87 1.05
CA ALA A 156 -10.00 -1.23 1.96
C ALA A 156 -9.10 -2.31 1.34
N ARG A 157 -7.78 -2.22 1.52
CA ARG A 157 -6.78 -3.15 0.96
C ARG A 157 -6.73 -3.20 -0.58
N CYS A 158 -7.36 -2.28 -1.30
CA CYS A 158 -7.18 -2.13 -2.74
C CYS A 158 -5.94 -1.29 -3.05
N SER A 159 -4.79 -1.95 -3.17
CA SER A 159 -3.48 -1.30 -3.28
C SER A 159 -3.17 -0.64 -4.63
N GLN A 160 -3.96 -0.91 -5.67
CA GLN A 160 -3.73 -0.38 -7.02
C GLN A 160 -4.49 0.94 -7.29
N LEU A 161 -5.35 1.38 -6.37
CA LEU A 161 -6.13 2.62 -6.51
C LEU A 161 -5.28 3.84 -6.21
N THR A 162 -5.46 4.91 -6.97
CA THR A 162 -4.65 6.13 -6.85
C THR A 162 -5.50 7.39 -6.63
N LYS A 163 -4.88 8.57 -6.69
CA LYS A 163 -5.57 9.87 -6.63
C LYS A 163 -6.66 10.03 -7.69
N ASP A 164 -6.57 9.34 -8.83
CA ASP A 164 -7.53 9.46 -9.93
C ASP A 164 -8.91 8.92 -9.55
N LEU A 165 -8.97 7.87 -8.73
CA LEU A 165 -10.21 7.41 -8.12
C LEU A 165 -10.83 8.51 -7.26
N VAL A 166 -10.05 9.14 -6.39
CA VAL A 166 -10.55 10.18 -5.48
C VAL A 166 -11.09 11.37 -6.28
N LEU A 167 -10.38 11.78 -7.33
CA LEU A 167 -10.83 12.82 -8.25
C LEU A 167 -12.16 12.43 -8.93
N PHE A 168 -12.30 11.17 -9.33
CA PHE A 168 -13.54 10.65 -9.88
C PHE A 168 -14.68 10.67 -8.86
N LEU A 169 -14.46 10.18 -7.64
CA LEU A 169 -15.46 10.17 -6.55
C LEU A 169 -15.94 11.58 -6.23
N VAL A 170 -15.02 12.54 -6.13
CA VAL A 170 -15.35 13.96 -5.88
C VAL A 170 -16.20 14.55 -7.01
N LYS A 171 -15.90 14.22 -8.27
CA LYS A 171 -16.64 14.75 -9.43
C LYS A 171 -18.00 14.08 -9.64
N ALA A 172 -18.06 12.77 -9.47
CA ALA A 172 -19.21 11.94 -9.83
C ALA A 172 -20.19 11.72 -8.65
N CYS A 173 -19.68 11.56 -7.43
CA CYS A 173 -20.45 11.12 -6.28
C CYS A 173 -20.67 12.27 -5.29
N ARG A 174 -21.76 13.02 -5.46
CA ARG A 174 -22.07 14.20 -4.62
C ARG A 174 -22.68 13.85 -3.25
N SER A 175 -23.21 12.64 -3.09
CA SER A 175 -23.96 12.22 -1.89
C SER A 175 -23.18 11.27 -0.99
N LEU A 176 -21.85 11.20 -1.13
CA LEU A 176 -21.01 10.28 -0.34
C LEU A 176 -21.00 10.69 1.13
N THR A 177 -21.38 9.76 1.99
CA THR A 177 -21.40 9.90 3.45
C THR A 177 -20.32 9.07 4.12
N ASP A 178 -19.93 7.93 3.54
CA ASP A 178 -19.04 6.97 4.17
C ASP A 178 -17.99 6.47 3.18
N ILE A 179 -16.72 6.68 3.51
CA ILE A 179 -15.58 6.27 2.66
C ILE A 179 -14.56 5.51 3.51
N ASN A 180 -14.14 4.36 3.01
CA ASN A 180 -13.07 3.57 3.61
C ASN A 180 -11.93 3.32 2.62
N PHE A 181 -10.76 3.89 2.91
CA PHE A 181 -9.50 3.72 2.17
C PHE A 181 -8.44 2.98 2.99
N SER A 182 -8.84 2.24 4.03
CA SER A 182 -7.89 1.53 4.90
C SER A 182 -6.88 0.70 4.10
N ARG A 183 -5.59 0.83 4.41
CA ARG A 183 -4.47 0.15 3.71
C ARG A 183 -4.32 0.46 2.20
N CYS A 184 -4.88 1.56 1.69
CA CYS A 184 -4.67 2.02 0.30
C CYS A 184 -3.38 2.85 0.15
N LYS A 185 -2.21 2.20 0.08
CA LYS A 185 -0.90 2.84 0.12
C LYS A 185 -0.56 3.84 -1.01
N ARG A 186 -1.31 3.84 -2.12
CA ARG A 186 -1.09 4.72 -3.29
C ARG A 186 -1.95 5.98 -3.28
N ILE A 187 -2.76 6.17 -2.24
CA ILE A 187 -3.53 7.39 -2.01
C ILE A 187 -2.73 8.25 -1.02
N HIS A 188 -2.24 9.39 -1.49
CA HIS A 188 -1.39 10.30 -0.73
C HIS A 188 -2.17 11.51 -0.17
N ASP A 189 -1.48 12.33 0.61
CA ASP A 189 -2.02 13.51 1.31
C ASP A 189 -2.84 14.43 0.40
N ASP A 190 -2.33 14.77 -0.81
CA ASP A 190 -3.01 15.66 -1.76
C ASP A 190 -4.41 15.16 -2.14
N ALA A 191 -4.58 13.85 -2.29
CA ALA A 191 -5.85 13.25 -2.67
C ALA A 191 -6.85 13.33 -1.51
N ILE A 192 -6.40 13.06 -0.29
CA ILE A 192 -7.24 13.17 0.91
C ILE A 192 -7.60 14.63 1.19
N HIS A 193 -6.65 15.55 1.04
CA HIS A 193 -6.91 16.98 1.14
C HIS A 193 -7.97 17.42 0.11
N LEU A 194 -7.88 16.95 -1.15
CA LEU A 194 -8.89 17.23 -2.17
C LEU A 194 -10.28 16.68 -1.80
N LEU A 195 -10.32 15.46 -1.26
CA LEU A 195 -11.55 14.81 -0.79
C LEU A 195 -12.22 15.64 0.32
N LEU A 196 -11.46 15.99 1.35
CA LEU A 196 -11.94 16.74 2.51
C LEU A 196 -12.40 18.15 2.14
N ARG A 197 -11.76 18.78 1.15
CA ARG A 197 -12.14 20.13 0.65
C ARG A 197 -13.44 20.10 -0.16
N SER A 198 -13.69 19.01 -0.89
CA SER A 198 -14.74 18.96 -1.91
C SER A 198 -16.02 18.26 -1.47
N THR A 199 -15.95 17.38 -0.46
CA THR A 199 -17.10 16.62 0.03
C THR A 199 -17.74 17.31 1.23
N THR A 200 -18.98 17.80 1.07
CA THR A 200 -19.69 18.51 2.15
C THR A 200 -20.46 17.59 3.08
N ASP A 201 -20.86 16.41 2.58
CA ASP A 201 -21.78 15.49 3.26
C ASP A 201 -21.07 14.28 3.87
N LEU A 202 -19.74 14.24 3.80
CA LEU A 202 -18.93 13.14 4.31
C LEU A 202 -19.03 13.07 5.83
N GLN A 203 -19.56 11.96 6.34
CA GLN A 203 -19.79 11.71 7.76
C GLN A 203 -18.76 10.76 8.36
N ARG A 204 -18.33 9.73 7.62
CA ARG A 204 -17.36 8.76 8.11
C ARG A 204 -16.22 8.59 7.11
N LEU A 205 -15.00 8.70 7.62
CA LEU A 205 -13.79 8.54 6.83
C LEU A 205 -12.80 7.62 7.53
N ASN A 206 -12.48 6.48 6.91
CA ASN A 206 -11.47 5.55 7.40
C ASN A 206 -10.22 5.62 6.54
N LEU A 207 -9.11 6.03 7.16
CA LEU A 207 -7.78 6.16 6.57
C LEU A 207 -6.75 5.31 7.34
N SER A 208 -7.21 4.29 8.06
CA SER A 208 -6.34 3.45 8.88
C SER A 208 -5.26 2.75 8.04
N PHE A 209 -4.06 2.61 8.61
CA PHE A 209 -2.91 1.96 8.01
C PHE A 209 -2.49 2.57 6.65
N MET A 210 -2.68 3.89 6.50
CA MET A 210 -2.18 4.67 5.37
C MET A 210 -0.95 5.48 5.76
N ASP A 211 -0.10 5.79 4.78
CA ASP A 211 1.09 6.62 4.98
C ASP A 211 0.73 8.10 4.77
N ILE A 212 -0.15 8.61 5.63
CA ILE A 212 -0.68 9.98 5.59
C ILE A 212 0.00 10.83 6.65
N SER A 213 0.31 12.07 6.30
CA SER A 213 0.89 13.07 7.20
C SER A 213 -0.07 14.22 7.52
N ASP A 214 0.35 15.13 8.41
CA ASP A 214 -0.41 16.34 8.75
C ASP A 214 -0.74 17.21 7.52
N LYS A 215 -0.02 17.07 6.40
CA LYS A 215 -0.30 17.78 5.14
C LYS A 215 -1.68 17.49 4.57
N ALA A 216 -2.23 16.30 4.82
CA ALA A 216 -3.58 15.96 4.37
C ALA A 216 -4.67 16.80 5.06
N PHE A 217 -4.38 17.29 6.28
CA PHE A 217 -5.32 18.01 7.15
C PHE A 217 -4.92 19.46 7.38
N THR A 218 -3.78 19.91 6.87
CA THR A 218 -3.32 21.29 6.97
C THR A 218 -3.47 22.00 5.63
N THR A 219 -3.61 23.32 5.70
CA THR A 219 -3.77 24.15 4.49
C THR A 219 -2.45 24.85 4.20
N GLU A 220 -2.00 24.78 2.94
CA GLU A 220 -0.81 25.50 2.50
C GLU A 220 -1.09 27.03 2.48
N PRO A 221 -0.11 27.89 2.82
CA PRO A 221 -0.28 29.34 2.88
C PRO A 221 -0.65 30.01 1.54
N SER A 222 -0.46 29.33 0.41
CA SER A 222 -0.74 29.81 -0.95
C SER A 222 -2.23 29.89 -1.30
N ASP A 223 -3.10 29.29 -0.48
CA ASP A 223 -4.51 29.05 -0.77
C ASP A 223 -5.47 30.16 -0.21
N GLN A 224 -4.91 31.29 0.23
CA GLN A 224 -5.60 32.40 0.91
C GLN A 224 -6.69 33.14 0.10
N ARG A 225 -6.83 32.89 -1.21
CA ARG A 225 -7.79 33.62 -2.08
C ARG A 225 -9.18 32.98 -2.18
N ASN A 226 -9.33 31.71 -1.84
CA ASN A 226 -10.63 31.01 -1.86
C ASN A 226 -10.91 30.46 -0.45
N GLY A 227 -11.72 31.17 0.34
CA GLY A 227 -11.98 30.90 1.76
C GLY A 227 -12.15 29.41 2.10
N PHE A 228 -11.17 28.89 2.84
CA PHE A 228 -11.09 27.51 3.36
C PHE A 228 -12.03 27.28 4.56
N TYR A 229 -13.34 27.25 4.31
CA TYR A 229 -14.37 27.05 5.34
C TYR A 229 -15.00 25.65 5.36
N ALA A 230 -14.47 24.69 4.60
CA ALA A 230 -15.15 23.41 4.32
C ALA A 230 -14.34 22.16 4.66
N MET A 231 -13.43 22.19 5.64
CA MET A 231 -12.95 20.93 6.24
C MET A 231 -14.10 20.31 7.03
N GLY A 232 -14.63 19.18 6.54
CA GLY A 232 -15.34 18.17 7.35
C GLY A 232 -16.46 18.65 8.28
N ARG A 233 -17.25 19.68 7.94
CA ARG A 233 -18.34 20.16 8.82
C ARG A 233 -19.35 19.05 9.19
N ALA A 234 -19.56 18.10 8.28
CA ALA A 234 -20.46 16.97 8.48
C ALA A 234 -19.76 15.74 9.08
N LEU A 235 -18.44 15.79 9.29
CA LEU A 235 -17.67 14.63 9.72
C LEU A 235 -18.01 14.28 11.18
N ARG A 236 -18.42 13.02 11.36
CA ARG A 236 -18.82 12.42 12.63
C ARG A 236 -17.84 11.35 13.08
N ALA A 237 -17.28 10.57 12.15
CA ALA A 237 -16.33 9.52 12.48
C ALA A 237 -15.07 9.63 11.63
N ILE A 238 -13.90 9.56 12.27
CA ILE A 238 -12.62 9.49 11.58
C ILE A 238 -11.73 8.41 12.20
N ASP A 239 -11.13 7.59 11.35
CA ASP A 239 -10.16 6.57 11.76
C ASP A 239 -8.82 6.84 11.08
N LEU A 240 -7.83 7.20 11.90
CA LEU A 240 -6.46 7.50 11.49
C LEU A 240 -5.47 6.50 12.09
N THR A 241 -5.94 5.33 12.53
CA THR A 241 -5.12 4.27 13.15
C THR A 241 -3.85 4.00 12.35
N GLN A 242 -2.69 4.03 13.00
CA GLN A 242 -1.38 3.78 12.40
C GLN A 242 -1.06 4.69 11.19
N SER A 243 -1.31 5.99 11.32
CA SER A 243 -0.90 7.04 10.38
C SER A 243 0.21 7.91 10.96
N ASN A 244 0.98 8.62 10.13
CA ASN A 244 2.09 9.48 10.57
C ASN A 244 1.62 10.90 10.89
N ILE A 245 0.73 11.02 11.87
CA ILE A 245 0.07 12.27 12.25
C ILE A 245 0.53 12.78 13.62
N THR A 246 0.49 14.10 13.80
CA THR A 246 0.87 14.79 15.05
C THR A 246 -0.31 15.59 15.63
N ASP A 247 -0.07 16.32 16.71
CA ASP A 247 -1.03 17.25 17.30
C ASP A 247 -1.56 18.29 16.30
N VAL A 248 -0.80 18.59 15.24
CA VAL A 248 -1.22 19.51 14.17
C VAL A 248 -2.52 19.04 13.50
N THR A 249 -2.62 17.75 13.19
CA THR A 249 -3.86 17.15 12.67
C THR A 249 -5.00 17.28 13.67
N LEU A 250 -4.74 17.05 14.97
CA LEU A 250 -5.78 17.18 15.99
C LEU A 250 -6.26 18.63 16.16
N PHE A 251 -5.38 19.62 16.07
CA PHE A 251 -5.77 21.03 16.05
C PHE A 251 -6.64 21.37 14.83
N ALA A 252 -6.30 20.83 13.66
CA ALA A 252 -7.11 21.01 12.45
C ALA A 252 -8.51 20.39 12.61
N LEU A 253 -8.59 19.14 13.09
CA LEU A 253 -9.86 18.46 13.36
C LEU A 253 -10.69 19.19 14.41
N ALA A 254 -10.07 19.64 15.51
CA ALA A 254 -10.73 20.40 16.56
C ALA A 254 -11.32 21.73 16.04
N LYS A 255 -10.60 22.41 15.15
CA LYS A 255 -11.02 23.70 14.59
C LYS A 255 -12.14 23.57 13.56
N HIS A 256 -12.14 22.49 12.77
CA HIS A 256 -12.97 22.39 11.58
C HIS A 256 -14.10 21.35 11.67
N CYS A 257 -14.00 20.36 12.56
CA CYS A 257 -14.94 19.25 12.69
C CYS A 257 -15.62 19.22 14.08
N PRO A 258 -16.47 20.21 14.44
CA PRO A 258 -17.08 20.29 15.78
C PRO A 258 -18.14 19.21 16.07
N HIS A 259 -18.56 18.46 15.05
CA HIS A 259 -19.58 17.41 15.15
C HIS A 259 -19.00 15.99 15.19
N LEU A 260 -17.69 15.84 15.43
CA LEU A 260 -17.07 14.54 15.64
C LEU A 260 -17.69 13.81 16.84
N GLU A 261 -18.04 12.56 16.61
CA GLU A 261 -18.62 11.58 17.52
C GLU A 261 -17.67 10.40 17.75
N GLU A 262 -16.88 10.00 16.77
CA GLU A 262 -15.94 8.88 16.86
C GLU A 262 -14.56 9.27 16.30
N VAL A 263 -13.51 9.06 17.09
CA VAL A 263 -12.13 9.34 16.68
C VAL A 263 -11.25 8.15 17.08
N LYS A 264 -10.62 7.52 16.10
CA LYS A 264 -9.66 6.42 16.30
C LYS A 264 -8.26 6.85 15.91
N LEU A 265 -7.33 6.80 16.87
CA LEU A 265 -5.95 7.27 16.77
C LEU A 265 -4.95 6.18 17.21
N SER A 266 -5.35 4.92 17.13
CA SER A 266 -4.54 3.80 17.63
C SER A 266 -3.16 3.74 16.97
N CYS A 267 -2.11 3.52 17.76
CA CYS A 267 -0.70 3.52 17.34
C CYS A 267 -0.21 4.82 16.69
N CYS A 268 -0.81 5.98 17.01
CA CYS A 268 -0.30 7.29 16.59
C CYS A 268 0.70 7.81 17.64
N ASN A 269 1.97 7.43 17.49
CA ASN A 269 3.00 7.62 18.53
C ASN A 269 3.41 9.08 18.77
N GLU A 270 3.10 10.00 17.86
CA GLU A 270 3.50 11.41 17.93
C GLU A 270 2.40 12.34 18.49
N ILE A 271 1.26 11.78 18.89
CA ILE A 271 0.15 12.54 19.49
C ILE A 271 0.39 12.71 20.99
N THR A 272 0.23 13.93 21.49
CA THR A 272 0.44 14.28 22.90
C THR A 272 -0.84 14.74 23.60
N ASP A 273 -0.75 14.95 24.91
CA ASP A 273 -1.84 15.48 25.74
C ASP A 273 -2.43 16.80 25.19
N VAL A 274 -1.61 17.62 24.52
CA VAL A 274 -2.04 18.95 24.02
C VAL A 274 -2.99 18.80 22.83
N GLY A 275 -2.70 17.88 21.90
CA GLY A 275 -3.58 17.61 20.77
C GLY A 275 -4.91 17.00 21.23
N VAL A 276 -4.87 16.06 22.17
CA VAL A 276 -6.08 15.48 22.77
C VAL A 276 -6.90 16.53 23.49
N GLU A 277 -6.26 17.43 24.26
CA GLU A 277 -6.94 18.56 24.93
C GLU A 277 -7.70 19.42 23.91
N ALA A 278 -7.09 19.79 22.78
CA ALA A 278 -7.74 20.59 21.76
C ALA A 278 -8.97 19.87 21.17
N LEU A 279 -8.85 18.56 20.91
CA LEU A 279 -9.90 17.72 20.36
C LEU A 279 -11.11 17.66 21.29
N VAL A 280 -10.93 17.24 22.55
CA VAL A 280 -12.06 17.04 23.48
C VAL A 280 -12.71 18.35 23.92
N ARG A 281 -11.96 19.46 23.96
CA ARG A 281 -12.53 20.78 24.26
C ARG A 281 -13.47 21.30 23.16
N SER A 282 -13.14 20.99 21.91
CA SER A 282 -13.84 21.51 20.73
C SER A 282 -14.98 20.57 20.29
N CYS A 283 -14.73 19.25 20.26
CA CYS A 283 -15.67 18.24 19.79
C CYS A 283 -16.53 17.69 20.94
N ARG A 284 -17.50 18.49 21.41
CA ARG A 284 -18.35 18.13 22.58
C ARG A 284 -19.35 17.00 22.34
N ARG A 285 -19.44 16.49 21.12
CA ARG A 285 -20.30 15.35 20.75
C ARG A 285 -19.53 14.04 20.69
N LEU A 286 -18.26 14.03 21.10
CA LEU A 286 -17.42 12.85 21.06
C LEU A 286 -17.98 11.77 22.00
N ARG A 287 -18.33 10.63 21.40
CA ARG A 287 -18.87 9.42 22.04
C ARG A 287 -17.84 8.31 22.11
N ALA A 288 -16.95 8.19 21.14
CA ALA A 288 -15.96 7.14 21.08
C ALA A 288 -14.57 7.71 20.79
N LEU A 289 -13.61 7.39 21.66
CA LEU A 289 -12.21 7.79 21.52
C LEU A 289 -11.30 6.58 21.72
N ASP A 290 -10.53 6.23 20.69
CA ASP A 290 -9.52 5.18 20.76
C ASP A 290 -8.11 5.79 20.66
N LEU A 291 -7.34 5.63 21.73
CA LEU A 291 -5.96 6.07 21.90
C LEU A 291 -5.03 4.87 22.17
N THR A 292 -5.40 3.68 21.71
CA THR A 292 -4.59 2.46 21.93
C THR A 292 -3.14 2.67 21.51
N ASN A 293 -2.19 2.34 22.38
CA ASN A 293 -0.75 2.42 22.13
C ASN A 293 -0.27 3.84 21.70
N CYS A 294 -0.89 4.90 22.23
CA CYS A 294 -0.38 6.27 22.11
C CYS A 294 0.62 6.55 23.24
N ALA A 295 1.92 6.31 22.99
CA ALA A 295 2.95 6.30 24.02
C ALA A 295 3.17 7.64 24.76
N LEU A 296 2.81 8.77 24.15
CA LEU A 296 3.00 10.12 24.71
C LEU A 296 1.80 10.64 25.49
N ILE A 297 0.71 9.87 25.60
CA ILE A 297 -0.45 10.24 26.41
C ILE A 297 -0.18 9.92 27.88
N THR A 298 -0.44 10.90 28.75
CA THR A 298 -0.22 10.80 30.20
C THR A 298 -1.51 11.02 30.99
N ASP A 299 -1.42 10.94 32.32
CA ASP A 299 -2.50 11.31 33.23
C ASP A 299 -3.06 12.71 32.96
N ARG A 300 -2.25 13.64 32.46
CA ARG A 300 -2.72 14.99 32.13
C ARG A 300 -3.72 14.96 30.98
N GLY A 301 -3.40 14.27 29.88
CA GLY A 301 -4.28 14.15 28.72
C GLY A 301 -5.58 13.44 29.09
N VAL A 302 -5.49 12.34 29.83
CA VAL A 302 -6.67 11.59 30.28
C VAL A 302 -7.51 12.38 31.30
N GLY A 303 -6.88 13.15 32.19
CA GLY A 303 -7.61 14.04 33.09
C GLY A 303 -8.42 15.11 32.35
N VAL A 304 -7.89 15.60 31.22
CA VAL A 304 -8.63 16.52 30.32
C VAL A 304 -9.79 15.81 29.62
N ILE A 305 -9.62 14.54 29.23
CA ILE A 305 -10.75 13.71 28.74
C ILE A 305 -11.84 13.62 29.81
N GLY A 306 -11.47 13.36 31.07
CA GLY A 306 -12.42 13.38 32.19
C GLY A 306 -13.14 14.72 32.35
N ALA A 307 -12.42 15.84 32.25
CA ALA A 307 -12.99 17.17 32.45
C ALA A 307 -13.98 17.61 31.35
N TYR A 308 -13.74 17.27 30.08
CA TYR A 308 -14.53 17.77 28.95
C TYR A 308 -15.34 16.68 28.22
N GLY A 309 -15.04 15.41 28.41
CA GLY A 309 -15.61 14.24 27.71
C GLY A 309 -16.93 13.72 28.30
N GLN A 310 -17.87 14.60 28.64
CA GLN A 310 -19.10 14.23 29.34
C GLN A 310 -20.00 13.27 28.54
N GLN A 311 -19.98 13.36 27.20
CA GLN A 311 -20.78 12.54 26.28
C GLN A 311 -20.05 11.27 25.83
N LEU A 312 -18.88 10.97 26.40
CA LEU A 312 -18.09 9.82 25.99
C LEU A 312 -18.73 8.53 26.48
N GLU A 313 -19.01 7.61 25.56
CA GLU A 313 -19.59 6.29 25.77
C GLU A 313 -18.50 5.19 25.71
N TYR A 314 -17.47 5.36 24.89
CA TYR A 314 -16.38 4.40 24.67
C TYR A 314 -15.02 5.09 24.77
N LEU A 315 -14.13 4.56 25.62
CA LEU A 315 -12.76 5.03 25.76
C LEU A 315 -11.79 3.85 25.74
N ASN A 316 -10.84 3.87 24.81
CA ASN A 316 -9.77 2.87 24.76
C ASN A 316 -8.41 3.52 24.98
N LEU A 317 -7.78 3.17 26.09
CA LEU A 317 -6.45 3.60 26.52
C LEU A 317 -5.48 2.41 26.64
N SER A 318 -5.80 1.29 25.99
CA SER A 318 -4.99 0.08 26.03
C SER A 318 -3.56 0.37 25.57
N TRP A 319 -2.58 -0.27 26.20
CA TRP A 319 -1.15 -0.09 25.93
C TRP A 319 -0.60 1.33 26.16
N CYS A 320 -1.36 2.24 26.80
CA CYS A 320 -0.83 3.53 27.23
C CYS A 320 -0.02 3.34 28.51
N MET A 321 1.30 3.23 28.40
CA MET A 321 2.17 2.86 29.54
C MET A 321 2.35 3.98 30.57
N ASN A 322 1.98 5.22 30.23
CA ASN A 322 2.21 6.42 31.05
C ASN A 322 0.97 6.89 31.83
N ILE A 323 -0.08 6.05 31.91
CA ILE A 323 -1.29 6.34 32.69
C ILE A 323 -1.24 5.61 34.04
N THR A 324 -1.69 6.28 35.09
CA THR A 324 -1.77 5.78 36.47
C THR A 324 -3.21 5.80 36.98
N ASP A 325 -3.43 5.31 38.21
CA ASP A 325 -4.76 5.34 38.86
C ASP A 325 -5.40 6.73 38.88
N LYS A 326 -4.60 7.81 38.88
CA LYS A 326 -5.10 9.19 38.85
C LYS A 326 -5.95 9.46 37.60
N SER A 327 -5.48 9.03 36.43
CA SER A 327 -6.21 9.19 35.17
C SER A 327 -7.57 8.51 35.18
N VAL A 328 -7.62 7.30 35.76
CA VAL A 328 -8.82 6.50 35.86
C VAL A 328 -9.82 7.14 36.81
N VAL A 329 -9.35 7.70 37.94
CA VAL A 329 -10.17 8.47 38.87
C VAL A 329 -10.78 9.71 38.19
N ASP A 330 -10.00 10.43 37.40
CA ASP A 330 -10.49 11.61 36.69
C ASP A 330 -11.57 11.25 35.64
N VAL A 331 -11.39 10.13 34.91
CA VAL A 331 -12.39 9.60 33.97
C VAL A 331 -13.66 9.13 34.69
N ALA A 332 -13.51 8.39 35.79
CA ALA A 332 -14.64 7.91 36.59
C ALA A 332 -15.50 9.07 37.12
N ARG A 333 -14.86 10.16 37.55
CA ARG A 333 -15.56 11.36 38.04
C ARG A 333 -16.24 12.16 36.94
N GLY A 334 -15.61 12.32 35.79
CA GLY A 334 -16.06 13.27 34.76
C GLY A 334 -16.91 12.70 33.62
N CYS A 335 -16.74 11.43 33.23
CA CYS A 335 -17.40 10.85 32.06
C CYS A 335 -18.71 10.10 32.43
N GLU A 336 -19.82 10.83 32.56
CA GLU A 336 -21.09 10.31 33.10
C GLU A 336 -21.77 9.23 32.22
N HIS A 337 -21.59 9.27 30.91
CA HIS A 337 -22.25 8.39 29.94
C HIS A 337 -21.40 7.20 29.47
N LEU A 338 -20.29 6.95 30.15
CA LEU A 338 -19.34 5.90 29.79
C LEU A 338 -19.98 4.51 29.90
N GLN A 339 -19.89 3.72 28.84
CA GLN A 339 -20.40 2.36 28.74
C GLN A 339 -19.27 1.33 28.65
N GLU A 340 -18.14 1.69 28.05
CA GLU A 340 -17.01 0.78 27.90
C GLU A 340 -15.66 1.50 28.02
N VAL A 341 -14.77 0.96 28.85
CA VAL A 341 -13.40 1.43 29.03
C VAL A 341 -12.42 0.28 28.89
N LEU A 342 -11.48 0.43 27.97
CA LEU A 342 -10.42 -0.55 27.73
C LEU A 342 -9.09 0.00 28.24
N LEU A 343 -8.54 -0.65 29.27
CA LEU A 343 -7.28 -0.34 29.95
C LEU A 343 -6.34 -1.55 29.88
N VAL A 344 -6.28 -2.20 28.72
CA VAL A 344 -5.51 -3.43 28.55
C VAL A 344 -4.01 -3.12 28.60
N TRP A 345 -3.22 -3.94 29.31
CA TRP A 345 -1.76 -3.79 29.45
C TRP A 345 -1.30 -2.44 30.02
N CYS A 346 -2.13 -1.76 30.80
CA CYS A 346 -1.75 -0.52 31.50
C CYS A 346 -1.03 -0.87 32.81
N THR A 347 0.31 -0.94 32.74
CA THR A 347 1.13 -1.58 33.79
C THR A 347 1.20 -0.83 35.12
N GLN A 348 0.88 0.46 35.15
CA GLN A 348 0.91 1.29 36.36
C GLN A 348 -0.44 1.40 37.08
N LEU A 349 -1.46 0.67 36.63
CA LEU A 349 -2.77 0.64 37.30
C LEU A 349 -2.78 -0.36 38.44
N THR A 350 -3.43 0.02 39.54
CA THR A 350 -3.59 -0.78 40.75
C THR A 350 -5.07 -0.97 41.10
N ASP A 351 -5.36 -1.67 42.19
CA ASP A 351 -6.73 -1.84 42.70
C ASP A 351 -7.45 -0.49 42.94
N ALA A 352 -6.73 0.60 43.17
CA ALA A 352 -7.29 1.95 43.29
C ALA A 352 -8.04 2.41 42.03
N SER A 353 -7.64 1.94 40.84
CA SER A 353 -8.36 2.19 39.58
C SER A 353 -9.75 1.56 39.56
N ILE A 354 -9.93 0.40 40.19
CA ILE A 354 -11.25 -0.26 40.29
C ILE A 354 -12.11 0.46 41.33
N ASP A 355 -11.49 0.85 42.45
CA ASP A 355 -12.16 1.58 43.54
C ASP A 355 -12.75 2.90 43.06
N ALA A 356 -12.13 3.54 42.07
CA ALA A 356 -12.64 4.76 41.45
C ALA A 356 -14.06 4.62 40.85
N PHE A 357 -14.45 3.42 40.42
CA PHE A 357 -15.76 3.13 39.83
C PHE A 357 -16.74 2.50 40.81
N LEU A 358 -16.31 2.16 42.03
CA LEU A 358 -17.17 1.64 43.07
C LEU A 358 -17.85 2.77 43.85
N PRO A 359 -19.12 2.63 44.25
CA PRO A 359 -19.78 3.61 45.09
C PRO A 359 -19.10 3.70 46.46
N CYS A 360 -18.77 4.93 46.91
CA CYS A 360 -18.53 5.16 48.33
C CYS A 360 -19.82 4.93 49.11
N GLU A 361 -19.69 4.42 50.36
CA GLU A 361 -20.80 4.05 51.27
C GLU A 361 -21.81 5.18 51.54
N ASP A 362 -21.55 6.42 51.11
CA ASP A 362 -22.39 7.61 51.32
C ASP A 362 -23.10 8.17 50.05
N SER A 363 -23.11 7.47 48.90
CA SER A 363 -23.62 8.04 47.63
C SER A 363 -24.95 7.45 47.12
N THR A 364 -25.77 8.34 46.54
CA THR A 364 -27.18 8.21 46.13
C THR A 364 -27.46 7.10 45.09
N LEU A 365 -28.72 6.62 45.08
CA LEU A 365 -29.29 5.60 44.17
C LEU A 365 -28.97 5.75 42.67
N GLU A 366 -28.62 6.96 42.18
CA GLU A 366 -28.21 7.22 40.80
C GLU A 366 -26.81 6.67 40.46
N PHE A 367 -25.84 6.70 41.38
CA PHE A 367 -24.48 6.21 41.14
C PHE A 367 -24.45 4.68 40.99
N THR A 368 -25.31 3.99 41.75
CA THR A 368 -25.52 2.54 41.67
C THR A 368 -26.18 2.07 40.36
N ALA A 369 -26.85 2.94 39.61
CA ALA A 369 -27.39 2.61 38.29
C ALA A 369 -26.31 2.71 37.19
N ARG A 370 -25.35 3.64 37.33
CA ARG A 370 -24.23 3.85 36.39
C ARG A 370 -23.26 2.68 36.37
N ALA A 371 -22.95 2.08 37.53
CA ALA A 371 -22.03 0.95 37.63
C ALA A 371 -22.55 -0.34 36.94
N LYS A 372 -23.87 -0.49 36.76
CA LYS A 372 -24.47 -1.74 36.27
C LYS A 372 -24.33 -2.00 34.77
N ASN A 373 -23.99 -0.99 33.97
CA ASN A 373 -23.87 -1.09 32.51
C ASN A 373 -22.46 -0.73 31.99
N LEU A 374 -21.51 -0.46 32.89
CA LEU A 374 -20.14 -0.10 32.53
C LEU A 374 -19.27 -1.34 32.39
N LYS A 375 -18.70 -1.53 31.19
CA LYS A 375 -17.72 -2.57 30.89
C LYS A 375 -16.31 -2.04 31.08
N LEU A 376 -15.53 -2.72 31.92
CA LEU A 376 -14.14 -2.36 32.18
C LEU A 376 -13.23 -3.51 31.76
N ASN A 377 -12.21 -3.25 30.96
CA ASN A 377 -11.23 -4.25 30.59
C ASN A 377 -9.85 -3.90 31.17
N PHE A 378 -9.40 -4.71 32.13
CA PHE A 378 -8.10 -4.55 32.78
C PHE A 378 -7.14 -5.72 32.45
N SER A 379 -7.39 -6.45 31.36
CA SER A 379 -6.55 -7.58 30.98
C SER A 379 -5.07 -7.16 30.82
N GLY A 380 -4.14 -7.94 31.35
CA GLY A 380 -2.71 -7.63 31.33
C GLY A 380 -2.23 -6.57 32.34
N CYS A 381 -3.10 -5.99 33.16
CA CYS A 381 -2.70 -5.09 34.25
C CYS A 381 -2.20 -5.90 35.46
N LYS A 382 -0.88 -5.85 35.74
CA LYS A 382 -0.26 -6.64 36.81
C LYS A 382 -0.57 -6.15 38.23
N GLY A 383 -0.88 -4.85 38.39
CA GLY A 383 -1.15 -4.25 39.69
C GLY A 383 -2.57 -4.47 40.21
N ILE A 384 -3.43 -5.14 39.43
CA ILE A 384 -4.83 -5.38 39.79
C ILE A 384 -4.97 -6.82 40.31
N SER A 385 -5.48 -6.96 41.53
CA SER A 385 -5.68 -8.23 42.20
C SER A 385 -6.97 -8.92 41.73
N THR A 386 -6.90 -10.24 41.52
CA THR A 386 -8.06 -11.05 41.15
C THR A 386 -9.16 -11.02 42.21
N ALA A 387 -8.79 -10.86 43.48
CA ALA A 387 -9.72 -10.72 44.59
C ALA A 387 -10.56 -9.44 44.49
N ARG A 388 -9.94 -8.30 44.13
CA ARG A 388 -10.66 -7.03 43.97
C ARG A 388 -11.58 -7.04 42.76
N ILE A 389 -11.17 -7.68 41.67
CA ILE A 389 -12.02 -7.90 40.49
C ILE A 389 -13.28 -8.68 40.85
N GLU A 390 -13.15 -9.77 41.61
CA GLU A 390 -14.30 -10.57 42.04
C GLU A 390 -15.25 -9.77 42.96
N ASP A 391 -14.69 -8.95 43.85
CA ASP A 391 -15.46 -8.05 44.70
C ASP A 391 -16.22 -6.99 43.88
N ALA A 392 -15.55 -6.37 42.90
CA ALA A 392 -16.15 -5.39 42.03
C ALA A 392 -17.26 -5.98 41.13
N ARG A 393 -17.09 -7.23 40.64
CA ARG A 393 -18.15 -7.96 39.92
C ARG A 393 -19.37 -8.24 40.80
N LYS A 394 -19.20 -8.52 42.09
CA LYS A 394 -20.32 -8.66 43.04
C LYS A 394 -21.07 -7.35 43.23
N ASN A 395 -20.38 -6.23 43.15
CA ASN A 395 -20.96 -4.88 43.20
C ASN A 395 -21.56 -4.40 41.86
N GLY A 396 -21.61 -5.27 40.84
CA GLY A 396 -22.35 -5.04 39.60
C GLY A 396 -21.55 -4.48 38.42
N LEU A 397 -20.21 -4.37 38.53
CA LEU A 397 -19.34 -3.97 37.42
C LEU A 397 -19.05 -5.15 36.48
N ASP A 398 -19.13 -4.93 35.18
CA ASP A 398 -18.75 -5.92 34.16
C ASP A 398 -17.25 -5.81 33.84
N ILE A 399 -16.42 -6.54 34.59
CA ILE A 399 -14.95 -6.49 34.43
C ILE A 399 -14.46 -7.67 33.60
N VAL A 400 -13.75 -7.40 32.51
CA VAL A 400 -13.06 -8.38 31.66
C VAL A 400 -11.58 -8.45 32.04
N THR A 401 -11.10 -9.65 32.40
CA THR A 401 -9.71 -9.89 32.89
C THR A 401 -8.99 -11.03 32.17
N GLY A 402 -9.58 -11.58 31.11
CA GLY A 402 -8.95 -12.61 30.28
C GLY A 402 -7.99 -12.03 29.25
N LEU A 403 -6.85 -12.68 29.05
CA LEU A 403 -5.98 -12.45 27.89
C LEU A 403 -6.75 -12.94 26.64
N ALA A 404 -7.53 -12.07 26.01
CA ALA A 404 -8.17 -12.37 24.74
C ALA A 404 -7.12 -12.32 23.62
N ILE A 405 -6.23 -13.32 23.54
CA ILE A 405 -5.40 -13.56 22.34
C ILE A 405 -6.22 -14.35 21.30
N GLU A 406 -7.49 -14.01 21.09
CA GLU A 406 -8.37 -14.72 20.14
C GLU A 406 -9.08 -13.79 19.14
N THR A 407 -8.46 -12.66 18.76
CA THR A 407 -9.02 -11.83 17.67
C THR A 407 -8.02 -11.40 16.60
N PHE A 408 -6.90 -12.12 16.45
CA PHE A 408 -5.99 -11.88 15.31
C PHE A 408 -5.64 -13.08 14.44
N LEU A 409 -5.95 -14.32 14.81
CA LEU A 409 -5.77 -15.48 13.91
C LEU A 409 -6.94 -16.47 14.06
N THR A 410 -7.54 -16.78 12.92
CA THR A 410 -8.72 -17.61 12.65
C THR A 410 -8.83 -18.95 13.41
N GLY A 411 -10.00 -19.18 14.03
CA GLY A 411 -10.79 -20.43 14.08
C GLY A 411 -10.14 -21.79 14.36
N VAL A 412 -10.42 -22.36 15.55
CA VAL A 412 -10.76 -23.77 15.90
C VAL A 412 -10.83 -23.85 17.47
N PRO A 413 -11.78 -24.57 18.09
CA PRO A 413 -11.94 -24.55 19.56
C PRO A 413 -11.18 -25.68 20.24
N THR A 414 -10.54 -25.45 21.39
CA THR A 414 -10.36 -26.49 22.41
C THR A 414 -10.32 -25.93 23.84
N SER A 415 -10.95 -26.72 24.70
CA SER A 415 -11.17 -26.59 26.13
C SER A 415 -9.93 -26.45 27.02
N SER A 416 -10.05 -25.55 28.01
CA SER A 416 -9.74 -25.78 29.43
C SER A 416 -8.41 -26.44 29.80
N ILE A 417 -7.36 -25.66 30.14
CA ILE A 417 -6.39 -26.08 31.17
C ILE A 417 -5.97 -24.87 32.03
N ASN A 418 -6.20 -25.04 33.33
CA ASN A 418 -5.88 -24.18 34.45
C ASN A 418 -4.41 -24.43 34.91
N MET A 419 -3.70 -23.38 35.34
CA MET A 419 -2.68 -23.33 36.42
C MET A 419 -1.33 -22.62 36.14
N SER A 420 -1.12 -21.59 36.98
CA SER A 420 0.05 -21.35 37.85
C SER A 420 1.38 -20.88 37.24
N TRP A 421 1.59 -19.56 37.31
CA TRP A 421 2.80 -18.80 36.99
C TRP A 421 3.92 -18.94 38.05
N ARG A 422 4.35 -20.17 38.35
CA ARG A 422 5.58 -20.42 39.16
C ARG A 422 6.80 -20.84 38.34
N ARG A 423 6.81 -20.62 37.01
CA ARG A 423 7.88 -21.10 36.10
C ARG A 423 8.59 -20.03 35.26
N PHE A 424 8.32 -18.75 35.43
CA PHE A 424 9.11 -17.69 34.78
C PHE A 424 10.27 -17.24 35.66
N ASP A 425 11.09 -18.20 36.06
CA ASP A 425 12.47 -17.96 36.47
C ASP A 425 13.38 -18.46 35.35
N LEU A 426 13.80 -17.54 34.48
CA LEU A 426 14.53 -17.80 33.23
C LEU A 426 16.02 -18.13 33.47
N ASN A 427 16.45 -18.35 34.71
CA ASN A 427 17.83 -18.72 34.99
C ASN A 427 18.02 -19.65 36.20
N VAL A 428 17.19 -20.69 36.34
CA VAL A 428 17.57 -21.84 37.19
C VAL A 428 18.43 -22.78 36.35
N LYS A 429 19.75 -22.77 36.61
CA LYS A 429 20.63 -23.86 36.18
C LYS A 429 20.07 -25.15 36.79
N GLY A 430 19.52 -26.02 35.95
CA GLY A 430 19.11 -27.36 36.39
C GLY A 430 20.31 -28.04 37.04
N VAL A 431 20.13 -28.50 38.27
CA VAL A 431 21.16 -29.22 39.04
C VAL A 431 21.64 -30.39 38.19
N GLU A 432 22.95 -30.49 37.98
CA GLU A 432 23.61 -31.60 37.28
C GLU A 432 23.28 -32.91 38.00
N GLY A 433 22.41 -33.73 37.40
CA GLY A 433 22.06 -35.04 37.98
C GLY A 433 20.79 -35.69 37.44
N ILE A 434 19.87 -34.93 36.82
CA ILE A 434 18.63 -35.50 36.26
C ILE A 434 18.37 -34.89 34.87
N GLN A 435 19.23 -35.21 33.91
CA GLN A 435 18.92 -35.06 32.48
C GLN A 435 18.94 -36.45 31.85
N GLU A 436 17.75 -37.02 31.63
CA GLU A 436 17.65 -38.21 30.78
C GLU A 436 17.82 -37.77 29.32
N ARG A 437 18.86 -38.27 28.66
CA ARG A 437 19.11 -38.01 27.24
C ARG A 437 18.09 -38.79 26.42
N THR A 438 17.19 -38.09 25.74
CA THR A 438 16.22 -38.71 24.85
C THR A 438 16.75 -38.78 23.42
N ILE A 439 16.43 -39.86 22.70
CA ILE A 439 16.76 -40.00 21.27
C ILE A 439 16.11 -38.87 20.46
N GLY A 440 14.89 -38.45 20.86
CA GLY A 440 14.17 -37.32 20.26
C GLY A 440 14.93 -35.98 20.38
N GLY A 441 15.45 -35.65 21.56
CA GLY A 441 16.25 -34.44 21.76
C GLY A 441 17.55 -34.44 20.95
N GLY A 442 18.16 -35.62 20.77
CA GLY A 442 19.33 -35.79 19.89
C GLY A 442 19.03 -35.49 18.43
N VAL A 443 17.90 -35.98 17.91
CA VAL A 443 17.46 -35.71 16.52
C VAL A 443 17.14 -34.23 16.33
N VAL A 444 16.40 -33.60 17.26
CA VAL A 444 16.07 -32.16 17.19
C VAL A 444 17.33 -31.30 17.20
N THR A 445 18.33 -31.65 18.01
CA THR A 445 19.62 -30.95 18.06
C THR A 445 20.37 -31.08 16.74
N LEU A 446 20.41 -32.27 16.14
CA LEU A 446 21.09 -32.51 14.87
C LEU A 446 20.43 -31.73 13.72
N VAL A 447 19.09 -31.74 13.64
CA VAL A 447 18.34 -30.94 12.66
C VAL A 447 18.58 -29.44 12.88
N SER A 448 18.58 -28.98 14.13
CA SER A 448 18.84 -27.58 14.47
C SER A 448 20.24 -27.14 14.03
N CYS A 449 21.27 -27.98 14.24
CA CYS A 449 22.62 -27.70 13.77
C CYS A 449 22.72 -27.60 12.24
N VAL A 450 22.01 -28.46 11.50
CA VAL A 450 21.97 -28.40 10.02
C VAL A 450 21.30 -27.11 9.54
N VAL A 451 20.18 -26.72 10.17
CA VAL A 451 19.47 -25.48 9.83
C VAL A 451 20.33 -24.25 10.16
N VAL A 452 20.98 -24.22 11.32
CA VAL A 452 21.92 -23.14 11.68
C VAL A 452 23.06 -23.06 10.66
N ALA A 453 23.67 -24.18 10.29
CA ALA A 453 24.74 -24.19 9.30
C ALA A 453 24.29 -23.64 7.94
N PHE A 454 23.11 -24.03 7.47
CA PHE A 454 22.55 -23.52 6.22
C PHE A 454 22.28 -22.01 6.26
N LEU A 455 21.65 -21.51 7.33
CA LEU A 455 21.35 -20.09 7.48
C LEU A 455 22.62 -19.25 7.64
N LEU A 456 23.62 -19.75 8.37
CA LEU A 456 24.92 -19.08 8.48
C LEU A 456 25.66 -19.02 7.14
N LEU A 457 25.60 -20.09 6.32
CA LEU A 457 26.16 -20.08 4.97
C LEU A 457 25.44 -19.08 4.06
N SER A 458 24.12 -18.95 4.20
CA SER A 458 23.32 -17.94 3.47
C SER A 458 23.73 -16.52 3.86
N GLU A 459 23.83 -16.20 5.16
CA GLU A 459 24.28 -14.88 5.63
C GLU A 459 25.73 -14.58 5.23
N PHE A 460 26.61 -15.59 5.29
CA PHE A 460 27.98 -15.44 4.84
C PHE A 460 28.06 -15.14 3.35
N SER A 461 27.22 -15.80 2.54
CA SER A 461 27.12 -15.51 1.12
C SER A 461 26.65 -14.08 0.87
N VAL A 462 25.65 -13.59 1.61
CA VAL A 462 25.14 -12.21 1.48
C VAL A 462 26.17 -11.18 1.95
N TRP A 463 26.93 -11.49 3.01
CA TRP A 463 28.01 -10.62 3.45
C TRP A 463 29.15 -10.54 2.43
N TRP A 464 29.38 -11.63 1.70
CA TRP A 464 30.48 -11.69 0.73
C TRP A 464 30.13 -11.04 -0.61
N THR A 465 28.85 -11.05 -1.02
CA THR A 465 28.41 -10.40 -2.25
C THR A 465 28.50 -8.88 -2.15
N VAL A 466 28.88 -8.25 -3.27
CA VAL A 466 28.89 -6.80 -3.40
C VAL A 466 27.50 -6.37 -3.89
N SER A 467 26.91 -5.37 -3.24
CA SER A 467 25.64 -4.78 -3.70
C SER A 467 25.89 -3.39 -4.27
N VAL A 468 25.27 -3.09 -5.41
CA VAL A 468 25.31 -1.76 -6.02
C VAL A 468 24.04 -1.01 -5.61
N THR A 469 24.22 0.20 -5.08
CA THR A 469 23.11 1.09 -4.71
C THR A 469 23.00 2.22 -5.72
N HIS A 470 21.77 2.48 -6.20
CA HIS A 470 21.49 3.51 -7.19
C HIS A 470 20.96 4.77 -6.51
N ARG A 471 21.58 5.92 -6.75
CA ARG A 471 21.11 7.23 -6.26
C ARG A 471 20.89 8.18 -7.44
N MET A 472 19.73 8.80 -7.50
CA MET A 472 19.42 9.83 -8.50
C MET A 472 19.53 11.21 -7.86
N HIS A 473 20.22 12.13 -8.51
CA HIS A 473 20.36 13.52 -8.07
C HIS A 473 20.29 14.47 -9.27
N VAL A 474 20.09 15.76 -9.01
CA VAL A 474 20.11 16.78 -10.05
C VAL A 474 21.55 17.01 -10.48
N ASP A 475 21.80 16.97 -11.78
CA ASP A 475 23.12 17.26 -12.33
C ASP A 475 23.44 18.75 -12.11
N THR A 476 24.52 19.01 -11.39
CA THR A 476 25.01 20.36 -11.07
C THR A 476 26.44 20.58 -11.56
N GLU A 477 27.00 19.60 -12.29
CA GLU A 477 28.36 19.68 -12.80
C GLU A 477 28.44 20.63 -14.00
N PRO A 478 29.45 21.53 -14.07
CA PRO A 478 29.61 22.47 -15.16
C PRO A 478 29.89 21.76 -16.50
N ASP A 479 29.64 22.47 -17.61
CA ASP A 479 29.90 21.94 -18.95
C ASP A 479 31.39 21.60 -19.14
N PHE A 480 31.69 20.33 -19.40
CA PHE A 480 33.03 19.82 -19.68
C PHE A 480 33.05 19.05 -21.01
N PRO A 481 34.23 18.88 -21.66
CA PRO A 481 34.31 18.13 -22.90
C PRO A 481 34.11 16.64 -22.68
N ILE A 482 33.32 16.02 -23.55
CA ILE A 482 32.95 14.60 -23.56
C ILE A 482 33.44 13.96 -24.85
N ASN A 483 33.91 12.72 -24.77
CA ASN A 483 34.29 11.94 -25.93
C ASN A 483 33.13 11.01 -26.33
N ILE A 484 32.67 11.13 -27.56
CA ILE A 484 31.69 10.25 -28.19
C ILE A 484 32.45 9.29 -29.10
N GLU A 485 32.34 8.00 -28.84
CA GLU A 485 32.87 6.95 -29.71
C GLU A 485 31.77 6.53 -30.68
N VAL A 486 32.05 6.65 -31.98
CA VAL A 486 31.09 6.39 -33.06
C VAL A 486 31.67 5.32 -33.97
N ASP A 487 30.89 4.27 -34.26
CA ASP A 487 31.24 3.22 -35.22
C ASP A 487 29.99 2.84 -36.04
N VAL A 488 29.93 3.33 -37.29
CA VAL A 488 28.79 3.17 -38.20
C VAL A 488 29.28 2.72 -39.58
N SER A 489 28.70 1.65 -40.10
CA SER A 489 28.97 1.11 -41.43
C SER A 489 27.83 1.42 -42.40
N PHE A 490 28.11 2.10 -43.51
CA PHE A 490 27.21 2.29 -44.64
C PHE A 490 27.39 1.17 -45.66
N LEU A 491 26.28 0.57 -46.12
CA LEU A 491 26.31 -0.65 -46.92
C LEU A 491 26.53 -0.41 -48.42
N HIS A 492 26.16 0.76 -48.93
CA HIS A 492 26.15 1.06 -50.38
C HIS A 492 26.73 2.44 -50.71
N GLU A 493 27.49 3.05 -49.80
CA GLU A 493 28.10 4.37 -49.97
C GLU A 493 29.63 4.26 -49.83
N ALA A 494 30.36 4.92 -50.72
CA ALA A 494 31.82 4.93 -50.70
C ALA A 494 32.36 5.89 -49.63
N CYS A 495 33.51 5.58 -49.03
CA CYS A 495 34.08 6.41 -47.94
C CYS A 495 34.35 7.87 -48.31
N LYS A 496 34.66 8.14 -49.60
CA LYS A 496 34.91 9.49 -50.11
C LYS A 496 33.64 10.33 -50.30
N GLU A 497 32.48 9.75 -50.06
CA GLU A 497 31.18 10.37 -50.31
C GLU A 497 30.41 10.60 -49.00
N VAL A 498 30.86 10.06 -47.87
CA VAL A 498 30.22 10.23 -46.56
C VAL A 498 30.99 11.26 -45.74
N ALA A 499 30.33 12.32 -45.32
CA ALA A 499 30.85 13.32 -44.39
C ALA A 499 30.10 13.25 -43.06
N LEU A 500 30.84 13.38 -41.95
CA LEU A 500 30.26 13.62 -40.62
C LEU A 500 30.31 15.12 -40.31
N ASP A 501 29.14 15.69 -40.02
CA ASP A 501 28.99 17.05 -39.49
C ASP A 501 28.57 17.00 -38.02
N VAL A 502 29.17 17.88 -37.21
CA VAL A 502 28.90 17.99 -35.77
C VAL A 502 28.45 19.41 -35.49
N SER A 503 27.23 19.54 -34.98
CA SER A 503 26.65 20.84 -34.66
C SER A 503 26.15 20.88 -33.22
N ASP A 504 26.46 21.98 -32.53
CA ASP A 504 26.05 22.21 -31.15
C ASP A 504 24.97 23.30 -31.08
N SER A 505 24.04 23.18 -30.13
CA SER A 505 22.99 24.15 -29.80
C SER A 505 23.53 25.56 -29.47
N LYS A 506 24.79 25.66 -29.02
CA LYS A 506 25.49 26.94 -28.80
C LYS A 506 26.02 27.61 -30.08
N GLY A 507 25.77 27.01 -31.25
CA GLY A 507 26.10 27.59 -32.56
C GLY A 507 27.54 27.37 -33.01
N HIS A 508 28.35 26.61 -32.26
CA HIS A 508 29.63 26.11 -32.76
C HIS A 508 29.36 25.02 -33.79
N LYS A 509 29.77 25.28 -35.03
CA LYS A 509 29.83 24.30 -36.11
C LYS A 509 31.29 24.04 -36.39
N GLU A 510 31.80 22.92 -35.89
CA GLU A 510 33.10 22.41 -36.34
C GLU A 510 32.82 21.34 -37.39
N VAL A 511 33.09 21.67 -38.66
CA VAL A 511 33.19 20.65 -39.71
C VAL A 511 34.48 19.89 -39.42
N LEU A 512 34.38 18.75 -38.71
CA LEU A 512 35.53 17.91 -38.39
C LEU A 512 36.08 17.27 -39.66
N LEU A 513 37.03 17.96 -40.27
CA LEU A 513 37.78 17.50 -41.44
C LEU A 513 38.74 16.36 -41.04
N LYS A 514 38.34 15.12 -41.33
CA LYS A 514 39.19 13.95 -41.68
C LYS A 514 40.36 13.54 -40.74
N LYS A 515 40.51 14.10 -39.53
CA LYS A 515 41.65 13.79 -38.63
C LYS A 515 41.36 12.85 -37.46
N ASP A 516 40.12 12.77 -36.98
CA ASP A 516 39.78 11.99 -35.77
C ASP A 516 38.90 10.74 -36.05
N ILE A 517 38.52 10.54 -37.31
CA ILE A 517 37.69 9.42 -37.78
C ILE A 517 38.48 8.62 -38.82
N GLN A 518 38.52 7.31 -38.63
CA GLN A 518 39.11 6.36 -39.55
C GLN A 518 38.03 5.80 -40.47
N GLU A 519 38.38 5.65 -41.74
CA GLU A 519 37.50 5.16 -42.80
C GLU A 519 38.07 3.84 -43.31
N GLU A 520 37.28 2.77 -43.26
CA GLU A 520 37.64 1.46 -43.81
C GLU A 520 36.60 1.01 -44.85
N PRO A 521 37.01 0.40 -45.97
CA PRO A 521 36.06 -0.15 -46.93
C PRO A 521 35.28 -1.31 -46.29
N PHE A 522 33.96 -1.31 -46.47
CA PHE A 522 33.05 -2.30 -45.88
C PHE A 522 32.24 -2.99 -47.00
N GLY A 523 32.56 -4.25 -47.29
CA GLY A 523 31.95 -4.98 -48.41
C GLY A 523 32.44 -4.53 -49.79
N GLU A 524 31.68 -4.81 -50.85
CA GLU A 524 32.08 -4.47 -52.24
C GLU A 524 31.92 -2.96 -52.54
N ASN A 525 30.93 -2.28 -51.95
CA ASN A 525 30.58 -0.87 -52.23
C ASN A 525 30.21 -0.04 -50.98
N GLY A 526 30.60 -0.46 -49.77
CA GLY A 526 30.26 0.24 -48.52
C GLY A 526 31.46 0.84 -47.79
N CYS A 527 31.20 1.58 -46.71
CA CYS A 527 32.19 2.24 -45.89
C CYS A 527 31.90 2.11 -44.39
N ARG A 528 32.90 1.78 -43.59
CA ARG A 528 32.87 1.84 -42.13
C ARG A 528 33.58 3.08 -41.64
N LEU A 529 32.87 3.91 -40.88
CA LEU A 529 33.40 5.09 -40.21
C LEU A 529 33.48 4.82 -38.72
N PHE A 530 34.68 4.86 -38.15
CA PHE A 530 34.88 4.68 -36.71
C PHE A 530 35.89 5.67 -36.13
N GLY A 531 35.63 6.17 -34.94
CA GLY A 531 36.51 7.15 -34.29
C GLY A 531 35.92 7.74 -33.02
N THR A 532 36.65 8.68 -32.44
CA THR A 532 36.24 9.39 -31.22
C THR A 532 36.13 10.88 -31.51
N VAL A 533 34.94 11.43 -31.26
CA VAL A 533 34.64 12.85 -31.44
C VAL A 533 34.54 13.51 -30.07
N GLN A 534 35.33 14.58 -29.87
CA GLN A 534 35.26 15.36 -28.63
C GLN A 534 34.22 16.49 -28.80
N VAL A 535 33.20 16.52 -27.95
CA VAL A 535 32.14 17.54 -27.95
C VAL A 535 32.00 18.19 -26.58
N GLN A 536 31.34 19.34 -26.48
CA GLN A 536 30.98 19.91 -25.18
C GLN A 536 29.72 19.23 -24.62
N LYS A 537 29.55 19.21 -23.29
CA LYS A 537 28.35 18.70 -22.59
C LYS A 537 27.13 19.62 -22.81
N VAL A 538 26.60 19.63 -24.01
CA VAL A 538 25.47 20.43 -24.46
C VAL A 538 24.73 19.71 -25.57
N ALA A 539 23.46 20.04 -25.76
CA ALA A 539 22.65 19.40 -26.79
C ALA A 539 23.21 19.69 -28.19
N GLY A 540 23.24 18.67 -29.05
CA GLY A 540 23.82 18.77 -30.39
C GLY A 540 23.37 17.65 -31.32
N ASP A 541 23.77 17.78 -32.59
CA ASP A 541 23.44 16.84 -33.66
C ASP A 541 24.73 16.32 -34.34
N LEU A 542 24.86 15.00 -34.46
CA LEU A 542 25.84 14.30 -35.31
C LEU A 542 25.14 13.87 -36.60
N SER A 543 25.52 14.45 -37.73
CA SER A 543 24.83 14.23 -39.01
C SER A 543 25.77 13.60 -40.05
N PHE A 544 25.43 12.41 -40.52
CA PHE A 544 26.09 11.76 -41.65
C PHE A 544 25.32 12.05 -42.94
N ALA A 545 26.00 12.68 -43.89
CA ALA A 545 25.44 13.10 -45.18
C ALA A 545 26.51 13.10 -46.28
N HIS A 546 26.12 13.41 -47.53
CA HIS A 546 27.04 13.40 -48.66
C HIS A 546 28.11 14.53 -48.60
N GLU A 547 29.36 14.23 -48.98
CA GLU A 547 30.51 15.18 -49.00
C GLU A 547 30.32 16.28 -50.09
N GLY A 548 29.49 17.29 -49.80
CA GLY A 548 29.19 18.39 -50.75
C GLY A 548 28.14 19.43 -50.30
N SER A 549 27.77 19.43 -49.02
CA SER A 549 26.58 20.09 -48.44
C SER A 549 26.51 21.64 -48.53
N LEU A 550 27.50 22.33 -49.13
CA LEU A 550 27.57 23.80 -49.13
C LEU A 550 27.62 24.48 -50.50
N THR A 551 27.38 23.77 -51.61
CA THR A 551 27.28 24.42 -52.94
C THR A 551 25.99 24.06 -53.69
N VAL A 552 25.27 25.10 -54.15
CA VAL A 552 23.92 25.07 -54.78
C VAL A 552 23.82 24.20 -56.05
N PHE A 553 24.95 23.78 -56.64
CA PHE A 553 24.99 23.10 -57.94
C PHE A 553 24.81 21.55 -57.90
N SER A 554 24.77 20.92 -56.72
CA SER A 554 24.72 19.44 -56.60
C SER A 554 23.37 18.90 -56.07
N PHE A 555 22.25 19.57 -56.36
CA PHE A 555 20.92 19.21 -55.84
C PHE A 555 20.43 17.83 -56.31
N PHE A 556 20.94 17.32 -57.44
CA PHE A 556 20.57 16.00 -57.99
C PHE A 556 21.42 14.84 -57.46
N ASP A 557 22.71 15.05 -57.15
CA ASP A 557 23.56 14.01 -56.54
C ASP A 557 23.21 13.77 -55.06
N PHE A 558 22.67 14.79 -54.39
CA PHE A 558 22.15 14.72 -53.02
C PHE A 558 20.94 13.78 -52.85
N LEU A 559 20.23 13.48 -53.94
CA LEU A 559 19.09 12.57 -53.96
C LEU A 559 19.50 11.12 -54.18
N ASN A 560 20.80 10.78 -54.21
CA ASN A 560 21.25 9.40 -54.40
C ASN A 560 21.89 8.79 -53.15
N PHE A 561 22.00 9.54 -52.03
CA PHE A 561 22.57 9.02 -50.79
C PHE A 561 21.70 7.91 -50.20
N ASN A 562 22.23 6.69 -50.17
CA ASN A 562 21.61 5.52 -49.59
C ASN A 562 21.92 5.46 -48.09
N SER A 563 20.95 5.86 -47.27
CA SER A 563 21.07 5.81 -45.81
C SER A 563 20.98 4.41 -45.20
N SER A 564 21.25 3.34 -45.98
CA SER A 564 21.30 1.96 -45.47
C SER A 564 22.58 1.77 -44.67
N HIS A 565 22.44 1.57 -43.37
CA HIS A 565 23.57 1.58 -42.44
C HIS A 565 23.42 0.52 -41.35
N VAL A 566 24.55 0.21 -40.73
CA VAL A 566 24.69 -0.66 -39.58
C VAL A 566 25.39 0.15 -38.49
N ILE A 567 24.74 0.33 -37.35
CA ILE A 567 25.35 0.97 -36.18
C ILE A 567 26.02 -0.14 -35.39
N ASN A 568 27.35 -0.20 -35.44
CA ASN A 568 28.12 -1.22 -34.72
C ASN A 568 28.12 -0.87 -33.22
N HIS A 569 28.49 0.37 -32.88
CA HIS A 569 28.24 0.93 -31.56
C HIS A 569 28.28 2.47 -31.56
N LEU A 570 27.49 3.07 -30.66
CA LEU A 570 27.57 4.48 -30.29
C LEU A 570 27.74 4.57 -28.77
N ARG A 571 28.80 5.21 -28.27
CA ARG A 571 29.10 5.26 -26.83
C ARG A 571 29.49 6.66 -26.38
N PHE A 572 29.02 7.04 -25.19
CA PHE A 572 29.33 8.31 -24.55
C PHE A 572 30.18 8.03 -23.30
N GLY A 573 31.50 8.07 -23.44
CA GLY A 573 32.45 7.77 -22.36
C GLY A 573 32.73 6.28 -22.10
N PRO A 574 33.45 5.95 -21.01
CA PRO A 574 33.95 4.61 -20.72
C PRO A 574 32.84 3.64 -20.27
N GLN A 575 32.98 2.36 -20.59
CA GLN A 575 31.98 1.33 -20.25
C GLN A 575 32.04 0.96 -18.76
N ILE A 576 30.87 0.88 -18.12
CA ILE A 576 30.70 0.39 -16.75
C ILE A 576 30.00 -0.99 -16.75
N PRO A 577 30.11 -1.78 -15.67
CA PRO A 577 29.38 -3.04 -15.52
C PRO A 577 27.86 -2.82 -15.63
N ASP A 578 27.15 -3.75 -16.28
CA ASP A 578 25.68 -3.75 -16.46
C ASP A 578 25.10 -2.54 -17.23
N MET A 579 25.92 -1.81 -17.98
CA MET A 579 25.47 -0.74 -18.87
C MET A 579 24.85 -1.32 -20.16
N GLU A 580 23.56 -1.10 -20.37
CA GLU A 580 22.91 -1.41 -21.64
C GLU A 580 23.28 -0.35 -22.70
N THR A 581 23.67 -0.80 -23.89
CA THR A 581 23.96 0.06 -25.05
C THR A 581 22.90 -0.19 -26.13
N PRO A 582 21.85 0.66 -26.24
CA PRO A 582 20.70 0.40 -27.11
C PRO A 582 21.01 0.31 -28.61
N LEU A 583 22.08 0.96 -29.07
CA LEU A 583 22.48 1.02 -30.48
C LEU A 583 23.70 0.12 -30.77
N ILE A 584 23.62 -1.17 -30.43
CA ILE A 584 24.63 -2.16 -30.79
C ILE A 584 24.09 -3.08 -31.89
N ASP A 585 24.86 -3.27 -32.96
CA ASP A 585 24.52 -4.08 -34.14
C ASP A 585 23.13 -3.77 -34.75
N VAL A 586 22.76 -2.49 -34.86
CA VAL A 586 21.46 -2.08 -35.42
C VAL A 586 21.55 -1.99 -36.93
N HIS A 587 20.85 -2.87 -37.65
CA HIS A 587 20.81 -2.88 -39.11
C HIS A 587 19.58 -2.14 -39.66
N LYS A 588 19.80 -1.18 -40.57
CA LYS A 588 18.75 -0.50 -41.33
C LYS A 588 19.05 -0.62 -42.83
N ILE A 589 18.21 -1.36 -43.54
CA ILE A 589 18.33 -1.58 -44.98
C ILE A 589 17.09 -1.00 -45.66
N LEU A 590 17.28 -0.02 -46.55
CA LEU A 590 16.17 0.57 -47.30
C LEU A 590 15.82 -0.34 -48.47
N THR A 591 14.53 -0.60 -48.68
CA THR A 591 14.04 -1.47 -49.76
C THR A 591 13.50 -0.72 -50.97
N ASN A 592 12.96 0.49 -50.81
CA ASN A 592 12.61 1.42 -51.89
C ASN A 592 12.34 2.83 -51.30
N ASN A 593 12.94 3.87 -51.90
CA ASN A 593 12.91 5.32 -51.56
C ASN A 593 14.03 5.83 -50.64
N LEU A 594 14.41 7.09 -50.87
CA LEU A 594 15.31 7.88 -50.04
C LEU A 594 14.62 8.25 -48.72
N ALA A 595 15.21 7.87 -47.60
CA ALA A 595 14.71 8.20 -46.26
C ALA A 595 15.80 8.87 -45.43
N THR A 596 15.36 9.67 -44.46
CA THR A 596 16.19 10.22 -43.40
C THR A 596 15.94 9.41 -42.13
N TYR A 597 17.00 8.88 -41.52
CA TYR A 597 16.93 8.25 -40.21
C TYR A 597 17.39 9.24 -39.16
N LYS A 598 16.49 9.59 -38.23
CA LYS A 598 16.80 10.45 -37.09
C LYS A 598 16.67 9.67 -35.79
N TYR A 599 17.75 9.61 -35.04
CA TYR A 599 17.85 9.01 -33.72
C TYR A 599 17.87 10.12 -32.68
N PHE A 600 16.85 10.21 -31.83
CA PHE A 600 16.87 11.10 -30.68
C PHE A 600 17.43 10.35 -29.47
N VAL A 601 18.56 10.82 -28.97
CA VAL A 601 19.38 10.19 -27.95
C VAL A 601 19.30 11.02 -26.66
N SER A 602 18.61 10.51 -25.65
CA SER A 602 18.56 11.16 -24.34
C SER A 602 19.70 10.64 -23.47
N VAL A 603 20.71 11.48 -23.23
CA VAL A 603 21.95 11.15 -22.52
C VAL A 603 21.83 11.47 -21.03
N VAL A 604 22.14 10.51 -20.16
CA VAL A 604 22.02 10.59 -18.69
C VAL A 604 23.42 10.46 -18.08
N PRO A 605 23.94 11.52 -17.43
CA PRO A 605 25.20 11.46 -16.69
C PRO A 605 25.16 10.37 -15.61
N SER A 606 26.17 9.51 -15.60
CA SER A 606 26.24 8.34 -14.73
C SER A 606 27.62 8.24 -14.07
N ARG A 607 27.67 8.07 -12.76
CA ARG A 607 28.92 7.94 -12.00
C ARG A 607 28.96 6.60 -11.28
N TYR A 608 30.02 5.82 -11.47
CA TYR A 608 30.23 4.54 -10.81
C TYR A 608 31.34 4.66 -9.77
N VAL A 609 31.03 4.39 -8.50
CA VAL A 609 31.95 4.45 -7.37
C VAL A 609 32.23 3.03 -6.88
N TYR A 610 33.47 2.59 -7.08
CA TYR A 610 33.94 1.27 -6.66
C TYR A 610 34.23 1.21 -5.15
N LEU A 611 34.26 0.01 -4.57
CA LEU A 611 34.63 -0.22 -3.16
C LEU A 611 36.00 0.34 -2.77
N ASN A 612 36.91 0.49 -3.73
CA ASN A 612 38.25 1.04 -3.52
C ASN A 612 38.30 2.59 -3.51
N GLY A 613 37.15 3.26 -3.65
CA GLY A 613 37.03 4.71 -3.69
C GLY A 613 37.38 5.35 -5.04
N ARG A 614 37.69 4.56 -6.08
CA ARG A 614 37.81 5.07 -7.45
C ARG A 614 36.42 5.35 -8.00
N SER A 615 36.25 6.49 -8.66
CA SER A 615 35.02 6.83 -9.37
C SER A 615 35.26 7.00 -10.87
N VAL A 616 34.41 6.40 -11.69
CA VAL A 616 34.41 6.54 -13.15
C VAL A 616 33.12 7.23 -13.57
N THR A 617 33.24 8.31 -14.33
CA THR A 617 32.10 9.03 -14.91
C THR A 617 31.89 8.55 -16.35
N THR A 618 30.66 8.20 -16.67
CA THR A 618 30.19 7.72 -17.98
C THR A 618 28.80 8.31 -18.28
N PHE A 619 28.24 8.03 -19.44
CA PHE A 619 26.93 8.52 -19.83
C PHE A 619 26.11 7.39 -20.43
N GLN A 620 25.00 7.08 -19.76
CA GLN A 620 24.00 6.17 -20.31
C GLN A 620 23.11 6.93 -21.26
N TYR A 621 22.45 6.23 -22.17
CA TYR A 621 21.52 6.88 -23.07
C TYR A 621 20.36 5.97 -23.44
N SER A 622 19.23 6.59 -23.75
CA SER A 622 18.08 5.93 -24.38
C SER A 622 17.86 6.53 -25.77
N VAL A 623 17.31 5.74 -26.69
CA VAL A 623 17.16 6.16 -28.09
C VAL A 623 15.73 5.97 -28.56
N THR A 624 15.23 6.96 -29.30
CA THR A 624 14.00 6.86 -30.08
C THR A 624 14.31 7.10 -31.55
N GLU A 625 13.78 6.25 -32.42
CA GLU A 625 14.03 6.30 -33.86
C GLU A 625 12.85 6.90 -34.62
N HIS A 626 13.15 7.76 -35.57
CA HIS A 626 12.18 8.35 -36.47
C HIS A 626 12.68 8.24 -37.91
N GLU A 627 11.89 7.60 -38.75
CA GLU A 627 12.12 7.52 -40.18
C GLU A 627 11.23 8.54 -40.89
N THR A 628 11.85 9.41 -41.69
CA THR A 628 11.12 10.38 -42.53
C THR A 628 11.45 10.11 -43.99
N SER A 629 10.46 9.72 -44.78
CA SER A 629 10.63 9.61 -46.23
C SER A 629 10.90 10.99 -46.84
N SER A 630 11.81 11.07 -47.79
CA SER A 630 12.23 12.31 -48.48
C SER A 630 11.08 13.14 -49.08
N ARG A 631 9.89 12.55 -49.30
CA ARG A 631 8.71 13.21 -49.84
C ARG A 631 7.54 13.09 -48.86
N GLY A 632 7.34 14.12 -48.02
CA GLY A 632 6.22 14.15 -47.08
C GLY A 632 4.86 14.39 -47.74
N PRO A 633 3.72 14.07 -47.08
CA PRO A 633 2.36 14.32 -47.59
C PRO A 633 2.07 15.78 -47.93
N ASN A 634 2.84 16.71 -47.35
CA ASN A 634 2.66 18.16 -47.45
C ASN A 634 3.68 18.84 -48.39
N GLY A 635 4.45 18.07 -49.18
CA GLY A 635 5.45 18.61 -50.11
C GLY A 635 6.75 19.11 -49.48
N GLN A 636 6.98 18.87 -48.18
CA GLN A 636 8.29 19.09 -47.55
C GLN A 636 9.28 18.03 -48.05
N VAL A 637 10.43 18.49 -48.53
CA VAL A 637 11.56 17.66 -48.97
C VAL A 637 12.52 17.52 -47.80
N SER A 638 12.67 16.31 -47.27
CA SER A 638 13.69 15.98 -46.27
C SER A 638 14.91 15.39 -46.98
N PHE A 639 16.10 15.86 -46.62
CA PHE A 639 17.35 15.38 -47.22
C PHE A 639 17.72 14.00 -46.62
N PRO A 640 18.06 13.00 -47.46
CA PRO A 640 18.46 11.69 -46.99
C PRO A 640 19.76 11.80 -46.18
N GLY A 641 19.83 11.07 -45.08
CA GLY A 641 20.93 11.16 -44.13
C GLY A 641 20.65 10.41 -42.84
N VAL A 642 21.68 10.21 -42.03
CA VAL A 642 21.59 9.56 -40.72
C VAL A 642 21.99 10.57 -39.65
N ILE A 643 21.08 10.92 -38.75
CA ILE A 643 21.26 12.01 -37.77
C ILE A 643 21.06 11.46 -36.36
N PHE A 644 22.05 11.66 -35.49
CA PHE A 644 21.94 11.41 -34.05
C PHE A 644 21.82 12.75 -33.32
N SER A 645 20.61 13.05 -32.86
CA SER A 645 20.30 14.27 -32.09
C SER A 645 20.33 13.92 -30.61
N TYR A 646 21.31 14.44 -29.88
CA TYR A 646 21.53 14.09 -28.47
C TYR A 646 21.25 15.26 -27.53
N GLU A 647 20.60 14.98 -26.41
CA GLU A 647 20.27 15.95 -25.35
C GLU A 647 20.60 15.38 -23.97
N PHE A 648 21.13 16.21 -23.07
CA PHE A 648 21.48 15.80 -21.71
C PHE A 648 20.29 15.96 -20.76
N ALA A 649 19.94 14.89 -20.05
CA ALA A 649 18.90 14.91 -19.04
C ALA A 649 19.36 15.71 -17.79
N PRO A 650 18.46 16.42 -17.10
CA PRO A 650 18.80 17.19 -15.89
C PRO A 650 19.03 16.32 -14.64
N ILE A 651 19.07 14.99 -14.80
CA ILE A 651 19.16 14.00 -13.73
C ILE A 651 20.44 13.19 -13.94
N ALA A 652 21.23 13.04 -12.88
CA ALA A 652 22.42 12.20 -12.84
C ALA A 652 22.18 10.96 -11.96
N VAL A 653 22.76 9.83 -12.35
CA VAL A 653 22.66 8.56 -11.63
C VAL A 653 24.02 8.17 -11.05
N GLU A 654 24.06 7.90 -9.75
CA GLU A 654 25.26 7.43 -9.06
C GLU A 654 25.08 5.97 -8.64
N TYR A 655 26.00 5.11 -9.06
CA TYR A 655 26.10 3.70 -8.73
C TYR A 655 27.20 3.53 -7.68
N ILE A 656 26.83 3.19 -6.45
CA ILE A 656 27.78 3.05 -5.34
C ILE A 656 27.84 1.58 -4.94
N GLU A 657 29.00 0.96 -5.11
CA GLU A 657 29.27 -0.35 -4.54
C GLU A 657 29.33 -0.24 -3.01
N SER A 658 28.55 -1.08 -2.33
CA SER A 658 28.51 -1.14 -0.88
C SER A 658 28.62 -2.59 -0.40
N LYS A 659 29.19 -2.77 0.79
CA LYS A 659 29.19 -4.04 1.50
C LYS A 659 28.60 -3.86 2.88
N PRO A 660 27.82 -4.84 3.36
CA PRO A 660 27.32 -4.82 4.73
C PRO A 660 28.49 -4.81 5.72
N SER A 661 28.33 -4.05 6.81
CA SER A 661 29.37 -3.95 7.83
C SER A 661 29.55 -5.29 8.57
N ILE A 662 30.75 -5.52 9.09
CA ILE A 662 31.03 -6.73 9.87
C ILE A 662 30.16 -6.80 11.14
N LEU A 663 29.76 -5.65 11.69
CA LEU A 663 28.84 -5.58 12.83
C LEU A 663 27.46 -6.11 12.48
N HIS A 664 26.92 -5.73 11.31
CA HIS A 664 25.65 -6.25 10.82
C HIS A 664 25.67 -7.79 10.69
N PHE A 665 26.77 -8.33 10.16
CA PHE A 665 26.98 -9.78 10.07
C PHE A 665 27.02 -10.44 11.46
N LEU A 666 27.78 -9.88 12.41
CA LEU A 666 27.85 -10.41 13.78
C LEU A 666 26.49 -10.38 14.49
N THR A 667 25.72 -9.30 14.32
CA THR A 667 24.37 -9.23 14.90
C THR A 667 23.41 -10.24 14.26
N SER A 668 23.44 -10.39 12.93
CA SER A 668 22.58 -11.34 12.19
C SER A 668 22.89 -12.79 12.57
N THR A 669 24.17 -13.15 12.62
CA THR A 669 24.60 -14.51 13.03
C THR A 669 24.18 -14.84 14.47
N SER A 670 24.30 -13.88 15.41
CA SER A 670 23.84 -14.07 16.78
C SER A 670 22.32 -14.27 16.90
N ALA A 671 21.53 -13.56 16.07
CA ALA A 671 20.08 -13.68 16.03
C ALA A 671 19.63 -15.03 15.45
N ILE A 672 20.30 -15.52 14.41
CA ILE A 672 20.03 -16.84 13.81
C ILE A 672 20.26 -17.96 14.83
N VAL A 673 21.40 -17.92 15.52
CA VAL A 673 21.71 -18.93 16.56
C VAL A 673 20.68 -18.86 17.69
N GLY A 674 20.41 -17.66 18.23
CA GLY A 674 19.43 -17.48 19.30
C GLY A 674 18.01 -17.91 18.91
N GLY A 675 17.57 -17.55 17.69
CA GLY A 675 16.24 -17.87 17.17
C GLY A 675 16.03 -19.36 16.95
N VAL A 676 16.98 -20.06 16.32
CA VAL A 676 16.86 -21.51 16.08
C VAL A 676 16.86 -22.30 17.39
N PHE A 677 17.71 -21.92 18.37
CA PHE A 677 17.70 -22.57 19.69
C PHE A 677 16.39 -22.33 20.47
N ALA A 678 15.78 -21.15 20.35
CA ALA A 678 14.49 -20.87 20.98
C ALA A 678 13.37 -21.75 20.38
N VAL A 679 13.32 -21.87 19.06
CA VAL A 679 12.34 -22.71 18.36
C VAL A 679 12.56 -24.20 18.67
N ALA A 680 13.81 -24.67 18.65
CA ALA A 680 14.15 -26.06 18.98
C ALA A 680 13.68 -26.46 20.39
N ARG A 681 13.83 -25.56 21.38
CA ARG A 681 13.34 -25.78 22.75
C ARG A 681 11.82 -25.82 22.86
N MET A 682 11.11 -25.01 22.07
CA MET A 682 9.64 -25.08 22.02
C MET A 682 9.16 -26.41 21.43
N ILE A 683 9.82 -26.89 20.38
CA ILE A 683 9.51 -28.17 19.74
C ILE A 683 9.81 -29.33 20.68
N ASP A 684 10.97 -29.35 21.34
CA ASP A 684 11.33 -30.40 22.31
C ASP A 684 10.35 -30.44 23.49
N GLY A 685 9.95 -29.27 24.01
CA GLY A 685 8.91 -29.17 25.03
C GLY A 685 7.54 -29.71 24.58
N ALA A 686 7.16 -29.46 23.32
CA ALA A 686 5.94 -30.01 22.74
C ALA A 686 6.01 -31.54 22.59
N ILE A 687 7.13 -32.08 22.06
CA ILE A 687 7.36 -33.52 21.91
C ILE A 687 7.31 -34.23 23.26
N TYR A 688 7.98 -33.68 24.28
CA TYR A 688 7.94 -34.22 25.64
C TYR A 688 6.51 -34.25 26.21
N SER A 689 5.73 -33.19 25.99
CA SER A 689 4.33 -33.13 26.45
C SER A 689 3.42 -34.16 25.77
N VAL A 690 3.71 -34.52 24.52
CA VAL A 690 2.98 -35.54 23.76
C VAL A 690 3.39 -36.94 24.20
N SER A 691 4.69 -37.20 24.39
CA SER A 691 5.18 -38.50 24.89
C SER A 691 4.56 -38.86 26.24
N LYS A 692 4.45 -37.88 27.16
CA LYS A 692 3.85 -38.10 28.49
C LYS A 692 2.33 -38.32 28.47
N LYS A 693 1.64 -38.08 27.35
CA LYS A 693 0.21 -38.38 27.19
C LYS A 693 -0.05 -39.76 26.58
N VAL A 694 0.99 -40.42 26.05
CA VAL A 694 0.90 -41.71 25.36
C VAL A 694 1.26 -42.89 26.28
N ASP A 695 2.02 -42.64 27.34
CA ASP A 695 2.19 -43.54 28.51
C ASP A 695 1.12 -43.26 29.58
#